data_AF-A0A5A9PKG8-F1
#
_entry.id   AF-A0A5A9PKG8-F1
#
_cell.length_a   1.000
_cell.length_b   1.000
_cell.length_c   1.000
_cell.angle_alpha   90.00
_cell.angle_beta   90.00
_cell.angle_gamma   90.00
#
_symmetry.space_group_name_H-M   'P 1'
#
loop_
_entity.id
_entity.type
_entity.pdbx_description
1 polymer ?
#
loop_
_entity_poly.entity_id
_entity_poly.type
_entity_poly.pdbx_seq_one_letter_code
_entity_poly.pdbx_strand_id
1 'polypeptide(L)'
;MIWRCVICCLFVALSLKALLSHINTVHSSSPDFHVICGIDGCDQEYRVYNSFYYHVKRRHSSHFISHKSRSSGSQNSAQAKGNNCRACASADFGIQVEERLFENFGIPLQPEFLPNEHDVSSITLSGNANDEDDVNSSGDQAPDIADSASSADGAEFNVTPLTEPEQEAMHEERDEPEVDKLRKHAAAFVLTSRVKHCLSQRAVSDIIFGVQQYQASLLDCIRSQITDVIDRQSGVTAQLMSEVLDIFNNFEDPFDTVSTTYMQDSNLKKQFKVVEAEEIEISQTASFRRRGASQALTIRKICFYYIPLVRSLEQLLSHPMILAMVDNGPKHSKAGFVNDITDGDILKSHPLFSMRPNALQLILYTDEIELCNPLGSFASKNKLLMVYYTLGNINPKQRSKLAAIRLLAIAKSSDISQCGVDVILQRIQEDLNLLYNGVNIKTAQGERTLYGAVVSLCGDTLAQHELTGFKEGVGFAFRKCRHCECSFEDMQVHFDAENFVKRSLDRHVRQCNEIKRAATDFLRSSLKTTYGINRKSKLIDFPAFDLIRQTPQDIMHVILEGVAPLEVKTVLKHLVLSVGFSHEFASYEIEVPNLAQATEIVDADKIVDYTSYYALNFKNRTYIPLKYYLGDVCEIYKCTTDC
;
A
#
# COMPACT_ATOMS: atom_id res chain seq x y z
N MET A 1 -11.69 -1.83 37.24
CA MET A 1 -10.80 -2.28 38.35
C MET A 1 -9.52 -2.81 37.72
N ILE A 2 -8.34 -2.37 38.19
CA ILE A 2 -7.03 -2.80 37.65
C ILE A 2 -6.58 -4.06 38.38
N TRP A 3 -6.12 -5.07 37.63
CA TRP A 3 -5.76 -6.39 38.12
C TRP A 3 -4.24 -6.59 38.06
N ARG A 4 -3.62 -6.97 39.18
CA ARG A 4 -2.18 -7.24 39.25
C ARG A 4 -1.93 -8.74 39.45
N CYS A 5 -0.89 -9.26 38.80
CA CYS A 5 -0.44 -10.62 39.06
C CYS A 5 0.30 -10.68 40.39
N VAL A 6 -0.25 -11.42 41.34
CA VAL A 6 0.34 -11.61 42.67
C VAL A 6 1.60 -12.50 42.66
N ILE A 7 1.86 -13.24 41.58
CA ILE A 7 3.02 -14.13 41.45
C ILE A 7 4.24 -13.33 41.02
N CYS A 8 4.16 -12.64 39.87
CA CYS A 8 5.31 -11.91 39.34
C CYS A 8 5.37 -10.44 39.76
N CYS A 9 4.27 -9.87 40.28
CA CYS A 9 4.13 -8.45 40.65
C CYS A 9 4.40 -7.41 39.53
N LEU A 10 4.88 -7.86 38.37
CA LEU A 10 5.22 -7.04 37.20
C LEU A 10 4.06 -6.95 36.20
N PHE A 11 3.18 -7.95 36.18
CA PHE A 11 2.06 -7.99 35.24
C PHE A 11 0.85 -7.25 35.80
N VAL A 12 0.31 -6.32 35.03
CA VAL A 12 -0.92 -5.56 35.33
C VAL A 12 -1.86 -5.63 34.12
N ALA A 13 -3.16 -5.72 34.35
CA ALA A 13 -4.19 -5.77 33.31
C ALA A 13 -5.48 -5.05 33.70
N LEU A 14 -6.22 -4.56 32.71
CA LEU A 14 -7.51 -3.88 32.90
C LEU A 14 -8.70 -4.85 33.04
N SER A 15 -8.52 -6.13 32.71
CA SER A 15 -9.55 -7.16 32.86
C SER A 15 -9.05 -8.41 33.60
N LEU A 16 -9.95 -9.03 34.37
CA LEU A 16 -9.68 -10.29 35.06
C LEU A 16 -9.33 -11.41 34.08
N LYS A 17 -9.92 -11.39 32.88
CA LYS A 17 -9.63 -12.37 31.82
C LYS A 17 -8.17 -12.28 31.36
N ALA A 18 -7.64 -11.08 31.16
CA ALA A 18 -6.24 -10.88 30.79
C ALA A 18 -5.29 -11.32 31.92
N LEU A 19 -5.63 -11.04 33.18
CA LEU A 19 -4.88 -11.56 34.33
C LEU A 19 -4.85 -13.10 34.36
N LEU A 20 -6.00 -13.75 34.21
CA LEU A 20 -6.09 -15.21 34.20
C LEU A 20 -5.31 -15.82 33.04
N SER A 21 -5.38 -15.22 31.86
CA SER A 21 -4.60 -15.65 30.70
C SER A 21 -3.10 -15.56 30.97
N HIS A 22 -2.61 -14.46 31.54
CA HIS A 22 -1.20 -14.32 31.91
C HIS A 22 -0.76 -15.38 32.94
N ILE A 23 -1.55 -15.60 34.00
CA ILE A 23 -1.24 -16.62 35.02
C ILE A 23 -1.17 -18.00 34.37
N ASN A 24 -2.06 -18.30 33.42
CA ASN A 24 -2.01 -19.54 32.67
C ASN A 24 -0.72 -19.66 31.84
N THR A 25 -0.40 -18.65 31.02
CA THR A 25 0.67 -18.79 30.04
C THR A 25 2.06 -18.66 30.63
N VAL A 26 2.22 -17.89 31.71
CA VAL A 26 3.53 -17.57 32.30
C VAL A 26 3.83 -18.43 33.52
N HIS A 27 2.83 -18.71 34.37
CA HIS A 27 3.06 -19.31 35.69
C HIS A 27 2.54 -20.75 35.81
N SER A 28 1.53 -21.16 35.03
CA SER A 28 0.84 -22.45 35.25
C SER A 28 1.75 -23.69 35.13
N SER A 29 2.82 -23.58 34.36
CA SER A 29 3.77 -24.67 34.12
C SER A 29 4.93 -24.68 35.13
N SER A 30 4.94 -23.75 36.09
CA SER A 30 5.93 -23.73 37.16
C SER A 30 5.70 -24.90 38.13
N PRO A 31 6.75 -25.66 38.49
CA PRO A 31 6.65 -26.73 39.48
C PRO A 31 6.22 -26.22 40.88
N ASP A 32 6.42 -24.94 41.17
CA ASP A 32 6.05 -24.27 42.42
C ASP A 32 4.84 -23.34 42.28
N PHE A 33 3.95 -23.60 41.32
CA PHE A 33 2.77 -22.76 41.12
C PHE A 33 1.91 -22.68 42.40
N HIS A 34 1.79 -21.47 42.94
CA HIS A 34 0.98 -21.18 44.12
C HIS A 34 0.33 -19.80 43.97
N VAL A 35 -0.99 -19.73 44.17
CA VAL A 35 -1.74 -18.48 44.06
C VAL A 35 -2.86 -18.43 45.10
N ILE A 36 -3.01 -17.28 45.76
CA ILE A 36 -4.12 -16.97 46.67
C ILE A 36 -5.13 -16.14 45.87
N CYS A 37 -6.42 -16.45 45.97
CA CYS A 37 -7.45 -15.82 45.14
C CYS A 37 -7.49 -14.28 45.30
N GLY A 38 -7.64 -13.78 46.52
CA GLY A 38 -7.64 -12.36 46.84
C GLY A 38 -8.82 -11.53 46.33
N ILE A 39 -9.67 -12.08 45.44
CA ILE A 39 -10.84 -11.39 44.88
C ILE A 39 -11.95 -11.31 45.95
N ASP A 40 -12.51 -10.11 46.17
CA ASP A 40 -13.56 -9.85 47.16
C ASP A 40 -13.23 -10.36 48.59
N GLY A 41 -11.94 -10.37 48.97
CA GLY A 41 -11.48 -10.87 50.26
C GLY A 41 -11.39 -12.40 50.37
N CYS A 42 -11.44 -13.12 49.24
CA CYS A 42 -11.28 -14.57 49.23
C CYS A 42 -9.84 -15.02 49.54
N ASP A 43 -9.68 -15.89 50.52
CA ASP A 43 -8.41 -16.41 51.03
C ASP A 43 -8.05 -17.81 50.50
N GLN A 44 -8.80 -18.31 49.50
CA GLN A 44 -8.60 -19.66 48.99
C GLN A 44 -7.31 -19.78 48.17
N GLU A 45 -6.52 -20.79 48.52
CA GLU A 45 -5.22 -21.07 47.90
C GLU A 45 -5.31 -22.19 46.87
N TYR A 46 -4.52 -22.07 45.81
CA TYR A 46 -4.47 -23.04 44.73
C TYR A 46 -3.05 -23.36 44.32
N ARG A 47 -2.77 -24.65 44.16
CA ARG A 47 -1.49 -25.18 43.63
C ARG A 47 -1.57 -25.66 42.18
N VAL A 48 -2.73 -25.53 41.55
CA VAL A 48 -2.97 -25.91 40.14
C VAL A 48 -3.81 -24.83 39.49
N TYR A 49 -3.36 -24.29 38.35
CA TYR A 49 -4.04 -23.21 37.65
C TYR A 49 -5.49 -23.54 37.29
N ASN A 50 -5.77 -24.74 36.77
CA ASN A 50 -7.14 -25.11 36.40
C ASN A 50 -8.11 -25.06 37.60
N SER A 51 -7.65 -25.49 38.79
CA SER A 51 -8.45 -25.42 40.02
C SER A 51 -8.74 -23.97 40.41
N PHE A 52 -7.73 -23.09 40.31
CA PHE A 52 -7.88 -21.65 40.52
C PHE A 52 -8.86 -21.03 39.51
N TYR A 53 -8.70 -21.31 38.21
CA TYR A 53 -9.57 -20.80 37.15
C TYR A 53 -11.04 -21.20 37.37
N TYR A 54 -11.32 -22.47 37.69
CA TYR A 54 -12.68 -22.92 37.97
C TYR A 54 -13.26 -22.33 39.25
N HIS A 55 -12.43 -22.08 40.28
CA HIS A 55 -12.86 -21.34 41.46
C HIS A 55 -13.30 -19.93 41.08
N VAL A 56 -12.43 -19.17 40.40
CA VAL A 56 -12.71 -17.79 39.99
C VAL A 56 -13.96 -17.71 39.11
N LYS A 57 -14.11 -18.63 38.15
CA LYS A 57 -15.29 -18.72 37.28
C LYS A 57 -16.59 -19.02 38.04
N ARG A 58 -16.54 -19.74 39.16
CA ARG A 58 -17.74 -20.15 39.93
C ARG A 58 -18.10 -19.17 41.05
N ARG A 59 -17.11 -18.64 41.76
CA ARG A 59 -17.29 -17.77 42.94
C ARG A 59 -17.22 -16.29 42.63
N HIS A 60 -16.53 -15.91 41.55
CA HIS A 60 -16.30 -14.52 41.16
C HIS A 60 -16.78 -14.26 39.71
N SER A 61 -17.85 -14.94 39.29
CA SER A 61 -18.43 -14.83 37.94
C SER A 61 -18.93 -13.42 37.62
N SER A 62 -19.30 -12.63 38.63
CA SER A 62 -19.68 -11.22 38.51
C SER A 62 -18.60 -10.36 37.85
N HIS A 63 -17.31 -10.65 38.12
CA HIS A 63 -16.17 -9.92 37.56
C HIS A 63 -15.85 -10.27 36.10
N PHE A 64 -16.55 -11.24 35.50
CA PHE A 64 -16.43 -11.57 34.07
C PHE A 64 -17.39 -10.77 33.17
N ILE A 65 -18.40 -10.09 33.74
CA ILE A 65 -19.45 -9.43 32.98
C ILE A 65 -19.17 -7.92 32.94
N SER A 66 -18.78 -7.43 31.75
CA SER A 66 -18.83 -6.00 31.43
C SER A 66 -20.28 -5.51 31.63
N HIS A 67 -20.46 -4.54 32.52
CA HIS A 67 -21.76 -3.94 32.82
C HIS A 67 -22.36 -3.29 31.56
N LYS A 68 -23.21 -4.02 30.81
CA LYS A 68 -24.30 -3.39 30.05
C LYS A 68 -25.39 -3.04 31.05
N SER A 69 -25.60 -1.74 31.26
CA SER A 69 -26.72 -1.21 32.05
C SER A 69 -28.05 -1.81 31.58
N ARG A 70 -28.68 -2.65 32.42
CA ARG A 70 -30.07 -3.08 32.28
C ARG A 70 -30.94 -2.15 33.11
N SER A 71 -31.75 -1.34 32.44
CA SER A 71 -32.90 -0.66 33.04
C SER A 71 -33.95 -1.72 33.42
N SER A 72 -34.14 -1.96 34.71
CA SER A 72 -35.19 -2.83 35.24
C SER A 72 -36.51 -2.07 35.43
N GLY A 73 -37.50 -2.36 34.59
CA GLY A 73 -38.92 -2.20 34.92
C GLY A 73 -39.45 -3.52 35.49
N SER A 74 -40.11 -3.47 36.64
CA SER A 74 -40.57 -4.63 37.40
C SER A 74 -41.96 -5.14 36.98
N GLN A 75 -42.31 -6.33 37.51
CA GLN A 75 -43.62 -7.00 37.63
C GLN A 75 -44.03 -7.90 36.44
N ASN A 76 -44.55 -9.13 36.59
CA ASN A 76 -45.21 -9.82 37.70
C ASN A 76 -45.10 -11.37 37.62
N SER A 77 -45.46 -11.99 38.75
CA SER A 77 -45.51 -13.39 39.21
C SER A 77 -46.50 -14.38 38.54
N ALA A 78 -46.20 -15.69 38.61
CA ALA A 78 -47.06 -16.85 38.99
C ALA A 78 -46.41 -18.18 38.48
N GLN A 79 -45.95 -19.16 39.28
CA GLN A 79 -46.58 -20.15 40.17
C GLN A 79 -47.29 -21.35 39.48
N ALA A 80 -46.70 -22.56 39.55
CA ALA A 80 -47.32 -23.92 39.67
C ALA A 80 -46.21 -25.02 39.54
N LYS A 81 -45.82 -25.78 40.58
CA LYS A 81 -46.35 -27.07 41.12
C LYS A 81 -46.41 -28.27 40.14
N GLY A 82 -45.71 -29.38 40.48
CA GLY A 82 -46.22 -30.75 40.25
C GLY A 82 -45.26 -31.89 39.82
N ASN A 83 -44.80 -32.68 40.80
CA ASN A 83 -44.66 -34.16 40.87
C ASN A 83 -43.71 -35.04 40.00
N ASN A 84 -42.91 -35.85 40.73
CA ASN A 84 -42.52 -37.29 40.61
C ASN A 84 -42.91 -38.06 39.32
N CYS A 85 -42.10 -38.97 38.73
CA CYS A 85 -41.53 -40.19 39.34
C CYS A 85 -40.52 -40.91 38.39
N ARG A 86 -39.78 -41.87 38.97
CA ARG A 86 -38.74 -42.78 38.39
C ARG A 86 -39.24 -43.70 37.25
N ALA A 87 -38.36 -43.99 36.28
CA ALA A 87 -37.69 -45.29 36.05
C ALA A 87 -37.34 -45.61 34.56
N CYS A 88 -36.12 -46.14 34.37
CA CYS A 88 -35.65 -47.06 33.31
C CYS A 88 -35.19 -46.56 31.92
N ALA A 89 -33.86 -46.49 31.80
CA ALA A 89 -32.98 -47.15 30.81
C ALA A 89 -32.99 -46.81 29.29
N SER A 90 -31.78 -46.44 28.85
CA SER A 90 -31.12 -46.67 27.55
C SER A 90 -31.70 -46.07 26.27
N ALA A 91 -31.08 -44.97 25.82
CA ALA A 91 -30.57 -44.82 24.45
C ALA A 91 -29.65 -43.59 24.39
N ASP A 92 -28.39 -43.83 24.02
CA ASP A 92 -27.42 -42.80 23.66
C ASP A 92 -27.96 -41.89 22.55
N PHE A 93 -27.97 -40.58 22.80
CA PHE A 93 -27.93 -39.56 21.76
C PHE A 93 -27.02 -38.43 22.21
N GLY A 94 -25.90 -38.31 21.50
CA GLY A 94 -24.82 -37.37 21.79
C GLY A 94 -25.21 -35.92 21.54
N ILE A 95 -24.84 -35.07 22.49
CA ILE A 95 -24.66 -33.64 22.30
C ILE A 95 -23.16 -33.42 22.16
N GLN A 96 -22.67 -33.23 20.94
CA GLN A 96 -21.32 -32.74 20.70
C GLN A 96 -21.33 -31.21 20.84
N VAL A 97 -20.82 -30.73 21.97
CA VAL A 97 -20.28 -29.37 22.11
C VAL A 97 -18.79 -29.48 21.83
N GLU A 98 -18.36 -29.06 20.63
CA GLU A 98 -16.93 -28.93 20.31
C GLU A 98 -16.40 -27.60 20.86
N GLU A 99 -15.93 -27.63 22.11
CA GLU A 99 -14.81 -26.81 22.57
C GLU A 99 -13.56 -27.72 22.59
N ARG A 100 -12.78 -27.73 21.50
CA ARG A 100 -11.40 -28.24 21.53
C ARG A 100 -10.45 -27.08 21.73
N LEU A 101 -10.16 -26.80 23.00
CA LEU A 101 -9.01 -26.00 23.42
C LEU A 101 -7.76 -26.89 23.34
N PHE A 102 -6.78 -26.40 22.57
CA PHE A 102 -5.34 -26.59 22.73
C PHE A 102 -4.84 -27.94 23.26
N GLU A 103 -4.51 -28.84 22.34
CA GLU A 103 -3.60 -29.96 22.59
C GLU A 103 -2.26 -29.74 21.87
N ASN A 104 -1.20 -29.69 22.67
CA ASN A 104 0.17 -30.17 22.46
C ASN A 104 0.79 -30.14 21.06
N PHE A 105 1.80 -29.27 20.89
CA PHE A 105 2.97 -29.59 20.06
C PHE A 105 4.24 -29.39 20.87
N GLY A 106 4.79 -30.51 21.36
CA GLY A 106 6.19 -30.58 21.77
C GLY A 106 7.08 -30.54 20.53
N ILE A 107 8.10 -29.71 20.56
CA ILE A 107 9.17 -29.68 19.56
C ILE A 107 10.44 -30.19 20.25
N PRO A 108 11.16 -31.17 19.67
CA PRO A 108 12.44 -31.63 20.20
C PRO A 108 13.55 -30.59 19.92
N LEU A 109 14.40 -30.37 20.93
CA LEU A 109 15.63 -29.58 20.83
C LEU A 109 16.58 -30.22 19.79
N GLN A 110 17.09 -29.40 18.87
CA GLN A 110 18.31 -29.71 18.11
C GLN A 110 19.34 -28.58 18.29
N PRO A 111 20.64 -28.90 18.19
CA PRO A 111 21.71 -28.15 18.84
C PRO A 111 22.24 -26.98 17.99
N GLU A 112 22.75 -25.98 18.71
CA GLU A 112 23.41 -24.77 18.24
C GLU A 112 24.61 -25.09 17.34
N PHE A 113 24.63 -24.49 16.15
CA PHE A 113 25.82 -24.39 15.30
C PHE A 113 26.44 -23.00 15.48
N LEU A 114 27.57 -22.97 16.18
CA LEU A 114 28.53 -21.86 16.18
C LEU A 114 29.24 -21.77 14.82
N PRO A 115 29.49 -20.58 14.26
CA PRO A 115 30.45 -20.42 13.19
C PRO A 115 31.88 -20.38 13.75
N ASN A 116 32.72 -21.30 13.28
CA ASN A 116 34.16 -21.35 13.51
C ASN A 116 34.87 -20.20 12.76
N GLU A 117 35.71 -19.47 13.49
CA GLU A 117 36.83 -18.72 12.93
C GLU A 117 38.03 -19.65 12.66
N HIS A 118 38.84 -19.24 11.68
CA HIS A 118 40.22 -19.61 11.32
C HIS A 118 40.38 -20.17 9.90
N ASP A 119 40.82 -19.29 8.97
CA ASP A 119 42.16 -19.39 8.36
C ASP A 119 42.37 -18.26 7.33
N VAL A 120 43.08 -17.20 7.73
CA VAL A 120 43.97 -16.46 6.83
C VAL A 120 45.26 -16.16 7.58
N SER A 121 46.29 -16.90 7.23
CA SER A 121 47.66 -16.70 7.69
C SER A 121 48.33 -15.57 6.89
N SER A 122 48.77 -14.55 7.64
CA SER A 122 50.08 -13.89 7.55
C SER A 122 50.68 -13.55 6.17
N ILE A 123 50.84 -12.26 5.88
CA ILE A 123 52.18 -11.66 5.63
C ILE A 123 52.23 -10.28 6.31
N THR A 124 53.26 -10.10 7.14
CA THR A 124 53.65 -8.94 7.93
C THR A 124 54.27 -7.82 7.09
N LEU A 125 54.17 -6.56 7.57
CA LEU A 125 55.32 -5.69 7.88
C LEU A 125 54.85 -4.32 8.45
N SER A 126 54.97 -4.21 9.77
CA SER A 126 55.51 -3.10 10.57
C SER A 126 55.36 -1.63 10.14
N GLY A 127 54.93 -0.78 11.08
CA GLY A 127 55.34 0.64 11.08
C GLY A 127 54.52 1.63 11.90
N ASN A 128 54.54 1.49 13.23
CA ASN A 128 54.46 2.51 14.29
C ASN A 128 53.81 3.91 14.12
N ALA A 129 53.06 4.22 15.18
CA ALA A 129 53.05 5.45 15.99
C ALA A 129 52.12 6.61 15.58
N ASN A 130 51.12 6.81 16.45
CA ASN A 130 50.76 8.04 17.16
C ASN A 130 51.28 9.37 16.58
N ASP A 131 50.41 10.37 16.44
CA ASP A 131 50.24 11.37 17.50
C ASP A 131 49.16 12.40 17.14
N GLU A 132 48.72 13.01 18.22
CA GLU A 132 47.60 13.91 18.45
C GLU A 132 47.79 15.35 17.93
N ASP A 133 46.64 16.02 17.82
CA ASP A 133 46.34 17.38 18.27
C ASP A 133 46.85 18.67 17.60
N ASP A 134 45.93 19.64 17.74
CA ASP A 134 46.10 21.07 18.00
C ASP A 134 45.89 22.13 16.89
N VAL A 135 44.65 22.66 16.90
CA VAL A 135 44.27 23.96 17.52
C VAL A 135 44.83 25.28 16.94
N ASN A 136 43.86 26.04 16.41
CA ASN A 136 43.59 27.49 16.53
C ASN A 136 44.45 28.60 15.91
N SER A 137 43.68 29.41 15.16
CA SER A 137 43.45 30.87 15.33
C SER A 137 44.59 31.85 15.02
N SER A 138 44.27 32.87 14.23
CA SER A 138 43.91 34.21 14.73
C SER A 138 44.12 35.30 13.66
N GLY A 139 43.25 36.34 13.71
CA GLY A 139 43.71 37.73 13.58
C GLY A 139 43.41 38.48 12.27
N ASP A 140 42.24 39.13 12.22
CA ASP A 140 42.08 40.59 12.13
C ASP A 140 42.92 41.42 11.13
N GLN A 141 42.25 42.15 10.22
CA GLN A 141 42.09 43.63 10.22
C GLN A 141 41.81 44.21 8.81
N ALA A 142 40.72 44.97 8.71
CA ALA A 142 40.44 45.90 7.61
C ALA A 142 41.29 47.18 7.72
N PRO A 143 41.41 47.97 6.62
CA PRO A 143 40.79 49.29 6.68
C PRO A 143 40.16 49.82 5.37
N ASP A 144 39.36 50.87 5.57
CA ASP A 144 38.54 51.68 4.66
C ASP A 144 39.28 52.52 3.59
N ILE A 145 38.50 53.01 2.59
CA ILE A 145 38.44 54.36 1.93
C ILE A 145 37.70 54.15 0.57
N ALA A 146 36.41 54.44 0.41
CA ALA A 146 35.66 55.72 0.27
C ALA A 146 35.57 56.30 -1.17
N ASP A 147 34.31 56.52 -1.61
CA ASP A 147 33.75 57.50 -2.58
C ASP A 147 34.06 57.36 -4.10
N SER A 148 33.14 57.54 -5.07
CA SER A 148 31.84 58.24 -5.12
C SER A 148 31.09 58.02 -6.47
N ALA A 149 29.75 58.16 -6.41
CA ALA A 149 28.77 58.61 -7.43
C ALA A 149 28.48 57.72 -8.68
N SER A 150 27.27 57.51 -9.20
CA SER A 150 25.89 58.02 -9.00
C SER A 150 24.91 57.15 -9.87
N SER A 151 23.93 56.44 -9.30
CA SER A 151 22.48 56.76 -9.15
C SER A 151 21.51 56.35 -10.29
N ALA A 152 20.42 55.70 -9.85
CA ALA A 152 19.05 55.58 -10.39
C ALA A 152 18.79 54.54 -11.51
N ASP A 153 17.81 53.62 -11.46
CA ASP A 153 16.71 53.39 -10.52
C ASP A 153 16.31 51.90 -10.53
N GLY A 154 16.05 51.36 -9.34
CA GLY A 154 15.42 50.06 -9.13
C GLY A 154 13.91 50.20 -8.97
N ALA A 155 13.15 49.30 -9.57
CA ALA A 155 11.80 48.97 -9.13
C ALA A 155 11.87 47.62 -8.41
N GLU A 156 11.66 47.67 -7.10
CA GLU A 156 11.70 46.56 -6.16
C GLU A 156 10.66 45.48 -6.52
N PHE A 157 11.14 44.24 -6.67
CA PHE A 157 10.30 43.05 -6.56
C PHE A 157 9.93 42.87 -5.09
N ASN A 158 8.75 43.35 -4.71
CA ASN A 158 8.13 42.97 -3.45
C ASN A 158 7.82 41.47 -3.49
N VAL A 159 8.72 40.67 -2.91
CA VAL A 159 8.42 39.30 -2.51
C VAL A 159 7.52 39.40 -1.28
N THR A 160 6.21 39.51 -1.51
CA THR A 160 5.23 39.16 -0.48
C THR A 160 5.37 37.67 -0.20
N PRO A 161 5.63 37.25 1.05
CA PRO A 161 5.57 35.84 1.41
C PRO A 161 4.15 35.35 1.11
N LEU A 162 4.02 34.36 0.23
CA LEU A 162 2.79 33.60 0.12
C LEU A 162 2.65 32.84 1.44
N THR A 163 1.94 33.45 2.38
CA THR A 163 1.41 32.79 3.57
C THR A 163 0.63 31.56 3.12
N GLU A 164 1.14 30.39 3.49
CA GLU A 164 0.43 29.12 3.46
C GLU A 164 -0.91 29.27 4.19
N PRO A 165 -2.05 28.94 3.59
CA PRO A 165 -3.24 28.62 4.36
C PRO A 165 -3.18 27.13 4.70
N GLU A 166 -2.17 26.71 5.44
CA GLU A 166 -2.12 25.38 6.08
C GLU A 166 -2.30 25.53 7.59
N GLN A 167 -3.45 26.08 8.00
CA GLN A 167 -4.04 25.98 9.35
C GLN A 167 -5.28 26.88 9.39
N GLU A 168 -6.43 26.36 8.98
CA GLU A 168 -7.78 26.79 9.40
C GLU A 168 -8.83 26.05 8.56
N ALA A 169 -8.88 24.74 8.75
CA ALA A 169 -10.12 23.99 8.59
C ALA A 169 -10.32 23.26 9.91
N MET A 170 -10.69 24.02 10.95
CA MET A 170 -11.28 23.43 12.15
C MET A 170 -12.52 22.66 11.69
N HIS A 171 -12.38 21.35 11.68
CA HIS A 171 -13.49 20.43 11.48
C HIS A 171 -14.53 20.69 12.58
N GLU A 172 -15.76 20.99 12.17
CA GLU A 172 -16.93 20.51 12.91
C GLU A 172 -16.89 18.98 12.86
N GLU A 173 -16.08 18.36 13.73
CA GLU A 173 -16.30 16.98 14.11
C GLU A 173 -17.70 16.93 14.73
N ARG A 174 -18.60 16.15 14.13
CA ARG A 174 -19.75 15.64 14.87
C ARG A 174 -19.21 15.07 16.17
N ASP A 175 -19.74 15.49 17.32
CA ASP A 175 -19.37 15.00 18.66
C ASP A 175 -19.47 13.47 18.73
N GLU A 176 -18.43 12.78 18.26
CA GLU A 176 -18.21 11.36 18.42
C GLU A 176 -17.76 11.19 19.86
N PRO A 177 -18.42 10.35 20.69
CA PRO A 177 -18.06 10.23 22.10
C PRO A 177 -16.58 9.87 22.24
N GLU A 178 -15.88 10.53 23.17
CA GLU A 178 -14.40 10.44 23.33
C GLU A 178 -13.87 8.99 23.41
N VAL A 179 -14.64 8.07 23.97
CA VAL A 179 -14.31 6.63 24.02
C VAL A 179 -14.24 5.99 22.62
N ASP A 180 -15.13 6.39 21.70
CA ASP A 180 -15.12 5.90 20.32
C ASP A 180 -13.95 6.49 19.52
N LYS A 181 -13.52 7.72 19.83
CA LYS A 181 -12.27 8.29 19.28
C LYS A 181 -11.06 7.45 19.68
N LEU A 182 -10.90 7.11 20.97
CA LEU A 182 -9.76 6.30 21.43
C LEU A 182 -9.75 4.89 20.80
N ARG A 183 -10.91 4.24 20.67
CA ARG A 183 -11.04 2.94 19.98
C ARG A 183 -10.61 3.01 18.52
N LYS A 184 -11.01 4.09 17.82
CA LYS A 184 -10.62 4.33 16.43
C LYS A 184 -9.10 4.53 16.29
N HIS A 185 -8.48 5.23 17.23
CA HIS A 185 -7.01 5.36 17.30
C HIS A 185 -6.31 4.02 17.56
N ALA A 186 -6.81 3.21 18.50
CA ALA A 186 -6.27 1.87 18.72
C ALA A 186 -6.39 0.98 17.46
N ALA A 187 -7.53 1.03 16.76
CA ALA A 187 -7.71 0.33 15.49
C ALA A 187 -6.74 0.83 14.41
N ALA A 188 -6.52 2.15 14.29
CA ALA A 188 -5.56 2.74 13.37
C ALA A 188 -4.11 2.33 13.69
N PHE A 189 -3.76 2.27 14.98
CA PHE A 189 -2.46 1.83 15.45
C PHE A 189 -2.19 0.37 15.05
N VAL A 190 -3.16 -0.51 15.29
CA VAL A 190 -3.06 -1.93 14.90
C VAL A 190 -2.97 -2.08 13.39
N LEU A 191 -3.80 -1.35 12.62
CA LEU A 191 -3.75 -1.36 11.17
C LEU A 191 -2.37 -0.96 10.63
N THR A 192 -1.83 0.13 11.17
CA THR A 192 -0.50 0.65 10.78
C THR A 192 0.58 -0.36 11.13
N SER A 193 0.56 -0.91 12.34
CA SER A 193 1.50 -1.93 12.80
C SER A 193 1.48 -3.16 11.90
N ARG A 194 0.29 -3.65 11.53
CA ARG A 194 0.12 -4.84 10.69
C ARG A 194 0.55 -4.60 9.24
N VAL A 195 0.09 -3.51 8.63
CA VAL A 195 0.18 -3.30 7.17
C VAL A 195 1.43 -2.52 6.77
N LYS A 196 1.80 -1.47 7.50
CA LYS A 196 2.94 -0.62 7.14
C LYS A 196 4.28 -1.29 7.46
N HIS A 197 4.32 -2.06 8.55
CA HIS A 197 5.53 -2.71 9.04
C HIS A 197 5.59 -4.21 8.73
N CYS A 198 4.60 -4.74 8.00
CA CYS A 198 4.50 -6.14 7.59
C CYS A 198 4.71 -7.13 8.76
N LEU A 199 4.25 -6.77 9.96
CA LEU A 199 4.46 -7.57 11.17
C LEU A 199 3.62 -8.84 11.13
N SER A 200 4.19 -9.93 11.64
CA SER A 200 3.43 -11.17 11.83
C SER A 200 2.28 -10.98 12.81
N GLN A 201 1.20 -11.76 12.68
CA GLN A 201 0.06 -11.67 13.58
C GLN A 201 0.43 -11.92 15.06
N ARG A 202 1.47 -12.74 15.31
CA ARG A 202 2.01 -12.93 16.66
C ARG A 202 2.63 -11.63 17.18
N ALA A 203 3.53 -11.02 16.41
CA ALA A 203 4.15 -9.76 16.79
C ALA A 203 3.13 -8.63 17.03
N VAL A 204 2.09 -8.53 16.20
CA VAL A 204 1.00 -7.57 16.41
C VAL A 204 0.26 -7.83 17.72
N SER A 205 -0.06 -9.09 18.02
CA SER A 205 -0.71 -9.48 19.27
C SER A 205 0.16 -9.17 20.50
N ASP A 206 1.47 -9.42 20.41
CA ASP A 206 2.43 -9.15 21.49
C ASP A 206 2.56 -7.64 21.75
N ILE A 207 2.58 -6.82 20.69
CA ILE A 207 2.57 -5.35 20.80
C ILE A 207 1.29 -4.87 21.48
N ILE A 208 0.13 -5.37 21.05
CA ILE A 208 -1.15 -4.97 21.65
C ILE A 208 -1.16 -5.32 23.14
N PHE A 209 -0.76 -6.54 23.49
CA PHE A 209 -0.67 -6.97 24.88
C PHE A 209 0.28 -6.08 25.69
N GLY A 210 1.47 -5.78 25.17
CA GLY A 210 2.42 -4.88 25.82
C GLY A 210 1.86 -3.47 26.04
N VAL A 211 1.14 -2.92 25.07
CA VAL A 211 0.46 -1.61 25.19
C VAL A 211 -0.63 -1.66 26.26
N GLN A 212 -1.45 -2.71 26.29
CA GLN A 212 -2.49 -2.88 27.31
C GLN A 212 -1.90 -2.97 28.72
N GLN A 213 -0.79 -3.71 28.89
CA GLN A 213 -0.08 -3.79 30.17
C GLN A 213 0.51 -2.45 30.61
N TYR A 214 1.13 -1.73 29.67
CA TYR A 214 1.70 -0.40 29.93
C TYR A 214 0.59 0.59 30.33
N GLN A 215 -0.53 0.60 29.61
CA GLN A 215 -1.69 1.44 29.93
C GLN A 215 -2.27 1.11 31.31
N ALA A 216 -2.41 -0.19 31.64
CA ALA A 216 -2.88 -0.61 32.94
C ALA A 216 -1.95 -0.10 34.06
N SER A 217 -0.64 -0.23 33.88
CA SER A 217 0.37 0.21 34.85
C SER A 217 0.40 1.75 34.99
N LEU A 218 0.26 2.47 33.87
CA LEU A 218 0.21 3.93 33.85
C LEU A 218 -1.02 4.46 34.57
N LEU A 219 -2.21 3.89 34.30
CA LEU A 219 -3.45 4.27 34.96
C LEU A 219 -3.38 4.02 36.47
N ASP A 220 -2.75 2.93 36.88
CA ASP A 220 -2.58 2.58 38.28
C ASP A 220 -1.60 3.53 38.99
N CYS A 221 -0.53 3.93 38.30
CA CYS A 221 0.40 4.95 38.79
C CYS A 221 -0.29 6.31 38.97
N ILE A 222 -1.05 6.76 37.97
CA ILE A 222 -1.81 8.02 38.03
C ILE A 222 -2.86 7.95 39.14
N ARG A 223 -3.60 6.83 39.23
CA ARG A 223 -4.57 6.59 40.30
C ARG A 223 -3.92 6.73 41.68
N SER A 224 -2.75 6.12 41.90
CA SER A 224 -2.02 6.22 43.16
C SER A 224 -1.62 7.66 43.48
N GLN A 225 -1.05 8.38 42.50
CA GLN A 225 -0.62 9.78 42.69
C GLN A 225 -1.79 10.70 43.04
N ILE A 226 -2.94 10.54 42.34
CA ILE A 226 -4.13 11.35 42.63
C ILE A 226 -4.70 11.01 44.00
N THR A 227 -4.75 9.73 44.36
CA THR A 227 -5.22 9.30 45.69
C THR A 227 -4.35 9.92 46.79
N ASP A 228 -3.02 9.86 46.63
CA ASP A 228 -2.08 10.46 47.59
C ASP A 228 -2.24 11.98 47.73
N VAL A 229 -2.51 12.70 46.63
CA VAL A 229 -2.74 14.16 46.64
C VAL A 229 -4.04 14.49 47.36
N ILE A 230 -5.10 13.71 47.09
CA ILE A 230 -6.42 13.91 47.70
C ILE A 230 -6.36 13.64 49.21
N ASP A 231 -5.70 12.55 49.63
CA ASP A 231 -5.58 12.17 51.04
C ASP A 231 -4.82 13.22 51.88
N ARG A 232 -3.94 14.02 51.24
CA ARG A 232 -3.22 15.11 51.89
C ARG A 232 -4.04 16.39 52.08
N GLN A 233 -5.18 16.52 51.41
CA GLN A 233 -6.03 17.71 51.54
C GLN A 233 -7.08 17.57 52.63
N SER A 234 -7.19 18.58 53.48
CA SER A 234 -8.25 18.66 54.49
C SER A 234 -9.54 19.18 53.85
N GLY A 235 -10.66 18.47 54.05
CA GLY A 235 -11.99 18.88 53.57
C GLY A 235 -12.52 18.14 52.34
N VAL A 236 -11.83 17.11 51.84
CA VAL A 236 -12.35 16.26 50.77
C VAL A 236 -13.47 15.36 51.31
N THR A 237 -14.64 15.40 50.66
CA THR A 237 -15.75 14.50 50.96
C THR A 237 -15.48 13.10 50.42
N ALA A 238 -15.87 12.05 51.17
CA ALA A 238 -15.79 10.66 50.71
C ALA A 238 -16.49 10.41 49.35
N GLN A 239 -17.51 11.22 49.04
CA GLN A 239 -18.23 11.16 47.77
C GLN A 239 -17.33 11.58 46.58
N LEU A 240 -16.62 12.70 46.69
CA LEU A 240 -15.67 13.15 45.67
C LEU A 240 -14.54 12.12 45.44
N MET A 241 -14.05 11.49 46.51
CA MET A 241 -13.04 10.43 46.40
C MET A 241 -13.57 9.20 45.65
N SER A 242 -14.83 8.81 45.92
CA SER A 242 -15.49 7.73 45.17
C SER A 242 -15.64 8.07 43.70
N GLU A 243 -16.10 9.28 43.37
CA GLU A 243 -16.27 9.73 41.98
C GLU A 243 -14.95 9.71 41.21
N VAL A 244 -13.87 10.17 41.83
CA VAL A 244 -12.53 10.13 41.21
C VAL A 244 -12.05 8.70 40.97
N LEU A 245 -12.20 7.81 41.96
CA LEU A 245 -11.82 6.40 41.82
C LEU A 245 -12.67 5.68 40.76
N ASP A 246 -13.95 6.05 40.63
CA ASP A 246 -14.85 5.50 39.63
C ASP A 246 -14.42 5.86 38.20
N ILE A 247 -13.80 7.02 37.97
CA ILE A 247 -13.21 7.38 36.66
C ILE A 247 -12.16 6.32 36.24
N PHE A 248 -11.27 5.92 37.17
CA PHE A 248 -10.25 4.90 36.90
C PHE A 248 -10.85 3.49 36.81
N ASN A 249 -11.85 3.18 37.63
CA ASN A 249 -12.46 1.86 37.64
C ASN A 249 -13.29 1.58 36.38
N ASN A 250 -13.88 2.62 35.81
CA ASN A 250 -14.72 2.59 34.61
C ASN A 250 -13.95 2.89 33.32
N PHE A 251 -12.63 3.03 33.38
CA PHE A 251 -11.82 3.21 32.18
C PHE A 251 -11.97 1.98 31.25
N GLU A 252 -12.42 2.22 30.03
CA GLU A 252 -12.53 1.20 28.99
C GLU A 252 -11.25 1.18 28.16
N ASP A 253 -10.57 0.02 28.12
CA ASP A 253 -9.38 -0.16 27.31
C ASP A 253 -9.71 0.01 25.81
N PRO A 254 -9.10 0.98 25.10
CA PRO A 254 -9.35 1.13 23.67
C PRO A 254 -8.86 -0.06 22.85
N PHE A 255 -7.84 -0.79 23.32
CA PHE A 255 -7.26 -1.96 22.66
C PHE A 255 -8.03 -3.26 22.89
N ASP A 256 -8.94 -3.32 23.87
CA ASP A 256 -9.76 -4.52 24.10
C ASP A 256 -10.55 -4.91 22.84
N THR A 257 -11.01 -3.90 22.10
CA THR A 257 -11.78 -4.04 20.87
C THR A 257 -10.95 -4.49 19.66
N VAL A 258 -9.63 -4.65 19.83
CA VAL A 258 -8.67 -5.13 18.81
C VAL A 258 -7.71 -6.19 19.39
N SER A 259 -8.04 -6.77 20.54
CA SER A 259 -7.19 -7.72 21.27
C SER A 259 -6.99 -9.07 20.56
N THR A 260 -7.92 -9.46 19.70
CA THR A 260 -7.85 -10.73 18.93
C THR A 260 -7.94 -10.46 17.44
N THR A 261 -7.40 -11.33 16.60
CA THR A 261 -7.46 -11.18 15.14
C THR A 261 -8.88 -10.97 14.62
N TYR A 262 -9.85 -11.71 15.14
CA TYR A 262 -11.26 -11.54 14.79
C TYR A 262 -11.79 -10.14 15.16
N MET A 263 -11.48 -9.67 16.37
CA MET A 263 -11.86 -8.34 16.82
C MET A 263 -11.17 -7.25 16.01
N GLN A 264 -9.89 -7.43 15.67
CA GLN A 264 -9.15 -6.54 14.77
C GLN A 264 -9.90 -6.40 13.45
N ASP A 265 -10.14 -7.49 12.73
CA ASP A 265 -10.78 -7.42 11.42
C ASP A 265 -12.21 -6.86 11.51
N SER A 266 -13.00 -7.28 12.51
CA SER A 266 -14.37 -6.77 12.72
C SER A 266 -14.38 -5.26 13.01
N ASN A 267 -13.47 -4.80 13.88
CA ASN A 267 -13.38 -3.41 14.27
C ASN A 267 -12.84 -2.53 13.15
N LEU A 268 -11.81 -2.99 12.43
CA LEU A 268 -11.28 -2.30 11.25
C LEU A 268 -12.37 -2.11 10.19
N LYS A 269 -13.16 -3.16 9.91
CA LYS A 269 -14.30 -3.08 8.97
C LYS A 269 -15.33 -2.04 9.43
N LYS A 270 -15.66 -2.04 10.71
CA LYS A 270 -16.64 -1.11 11.30
C LYS A 270 -16.16 0.35 11.27
N GLN A 271 -14.94 0.60 11.76
CA GLN A 271 -14.41 1.96 11.95
C GLN A 271 -13.99 2.62 10.64
N PHE A 272 -13.36 1.86 9.74
CA PHE A 272 -12.81 2.39 8.48
C PHE A 272 -13.68 2.11 7.26
N LYS A 273 -14.87 1.51 7.47
CA LYS A 273 -15.86 1.17 6.44
C LYS A 273 -15.23 0.38 5.29
N VAL A 274 -14.37 -0.58 5.62
CA VAL A 274 -13.62 -1.37 4.62
C VAL A 274 -14.60 -2.03 3.66
N VAL A 275 -14.36 -1.85 2.36
CA VAL A 275 -15.15 -2.47 1.30
C VAL A 275 -14.62 -3.87 1.07
N GLU A 276 -15.45 -4.88 1.33
CA GLU A 276 -15.09 -6.27 1.13
C GLU A 276 -15.12 -6.64 -0.36
N ALA A 277 -14.26 -7.59 -0.74
CA ALA A 277 -14.26 -8.13 -2.08
C ALA A 277 -15.41 -9.14 -2.26
N GLU A 278 -16.06 -9.08 -3.40
CA GLU A 278 -17.01 -10.05 -3.91
C GLU A 278 -16.24 -11.17 -4.61
N GLU A 279 -16.47 -12.43 -4.23
CA GLU A 279 -15.99 -13.59 -4.99
C GLU A 279 -16.97 -13.86 -6.14
N ILE A 280 -16.47 -13.77 -7.37
CA ILE A 280 -17.27 -13.95 -8.59
C ILE A 280 -16.85 -15.25 -9.26
N GLU A 281 -17.75 -16.23 -9.25
CA GLU A 281 -17.58 -17.51 -9.94
C GLU A 281 -17.78 -17.32 -11.45
N ILE A 282 -16.74 -17.61 -12.23
CA ILE A 282 -16.74 -17.48 -13.70
C ILE A 282 -17.10 -18.83 -14.35
N SER A 283 -16.50 -19.91 -13.85
CA SER A 283 -16.59 -21.24 -14.44
C SER A 283 -16.21 -22.32 -13.42
N GLN A 284 -16.27 -23.58 -13.84
CA GLN A 284 -15.87 -24.74 -13.06
C GLN A 284 -14.93 -25.62 -13.88
N THR A 285 -13.87 -26.13 -13.24
CA THR A 285 -12.94 -27.07 -13.85
C THR A 285 -12.78 -28.33 -12.99
N ALA A 286 -12.60 -29.47 -13.64
CA ALA A 286 -12.25 -30.70 -12.93
C ALA A 286 -10.77 -30.66 -12.52
N SER A 287 -10.47 -31.07 -11.29
CA SER A 287 -9.11 -31.12 -10.75
C SER A 287 -8.94 -32.34 -9.83
N PHE A 288 -7.78 -32.98 -9.90
CA PHE A 288 -7.45 -34.08 -9.00
C PHE A 288 -6.92 -33.52 -7.68
N ARG A 289 -7.56 -33.88 -6.57
CA ARG A 289 -7.09 -33.54 -5.23
C ARG A 289 -6.65 -34.81 -4.50
N ARG A 290 -5.49 -34.75 -3.85
CA ARG A 290 -5.04 -35.85 -2.97
C ARG A 290 -5.94 -35.90 -1.73
N ARG A 291 -6.54 -37.06 -1.47
CA ARG A 291 -7.16 -37.44 -0.20
C ARG A 291 -6.38 -38.63 0.35
N GLY A 292 -5.41 -38.34 1.23
CA GLY A 292 -4.46 -39.35 1.71
C GLY A 292 -3.63 -39.94 0.56
N ALA A 293 -3.61 -41.27 0.46
CA ALA A 293 -2.91 -42.00 -0.61
C ALA A 293 -3.68 -42.05 -1.95
N SER A 294 -4.95 -41.61 -1.99
CA SER A 294 -5.79 -41.65 -3.19
C SER A 294 -5.90 -40.28 -3.85
N GLN A 295 -6.08 -40.26 -5.18
CA GLN A 295 -6.50 -39.06 -5.91
C GLN A 295 -7.99 -39.15 -6.19
N ALA A 296 -8.73 -38.11 -5.82
CA ALA A 296 -10.14 -37.97 -6.13
C ALA A 296 -10.33 -36.84 -7.15
N LEU A 297 -11.16 -37.08 -8.16
CA LEU A 297 -11.62 -36.04 -9.07
C LEU A 297 -12.58 -35.13 -8.31
N THR A 298 -12.29 -33.82 -8.32
CA THR A 298 -13.08 -32.80 -7.64
C THR A 298 -13.34 -31.63 -8.57
N ILE A 299 -14.52 -31.01 -8.46
CA ILE A 299 -14.85 -29.80 -9.20
C ILE A 299 -14.28 -28.61 -8.43
N ARG A 300 -13.40 -27.84 -9.08
CA ARG A 300 -12.85 -26.58 -8.57
C ARG A 300 -13.55 -25.43 -9.27
N LYS A 301 -14.08 -24.49 -8.49
CA LYS A 301 -14.60 -23.22 -9.01
C LYS A 301 -13.44 -22.33 -9.46
N ILE A 302 -13.60 -21.72 -10.62
CA ILE A 302 -12.73 -20.66 -11.14
C ILE A 302 -13.41 -19.35 -10.79
N CYS A 303 -12.76 -18.55 -9.95
CA CYS A 303 -13.28 -17.29 -9.44
C CYS A 303 -12.26 -16.17 -9.62
N PHE A 304 -12.75 -14.93 -9.66
CA PHE A 304 -11.95 -13.75 -9.39
C PHE A 304 -12.58 -12.94 -8.26
N TYR A 305 -11.80 -12.05 -7.66
CA TYR A 305 -12.24 -11.19 -6.58
C TYR A 305 -12.38 -9.77 -7.08
N TYR A 306 -13.54 -9.16 -6.84
CA TYR A 306 -13.87 -7.81 -7.27
C TYR A 306 -14.20 -6.94 -6.07
N ILE A 307 -13.62 -5.75 -5.97
CA ILE A 307 -13.95 -4.79 -4.91
C ILE A 307 -14.96 -3.79 -5.50
N PRO A 308 -16.22 -3.77 -5.02
CA PRO A 308 -17.26 -2.92 -5.60
C PRO A 308 -16.85 -1.46 -5.74
N LEU A 309 -16.80 -0.97 -6.99
CA LEU A 309 -16.23 0.34 -7.31
C LEU A 309 -17.06 1.45 -6.66
N VAL A 310 -18.39 1.39 -6.78
CA VAL A 310 -19.29 2.40 -6.22
C VAL A 310 -19.13 2.50 -4.70
N ARG A 311 -19.04 1.37 -3.99
CA ARG A 311 -18.82 1.35 -2.53
C ARG A 311 -17.44 1.87 -2.15
N SER A 312 -16.43 1.53 -2.95
CA SER A 312 -15.06 2.03 -2.74
C SER A 312 -14.97 3.53 -2.91
N LEU A 313 -15.69 4.09 -3.89
CA LEU A 313 -15.80 5.53 -4.10
C LEU A 313 -16.59 6.21 -2.97
N GLU A 314 -17.70 5.63 -2.51
CA GLU A 314 -18.45 6.11 -1.34
C GLU A 314 -17.56 6.17 -0.09
N GLN A 315 -16.74 5.13 0.14
CA GLN A 315 -15.78 5.09 1.24
C GLN A 315 -14.67 6.14 1.07
N LEU A 316 -14.09 6.27 -0.12
CA LEU A 316 -13.02 7.23 -0.40
C LEU A 316 -13.49 8.68 -0.27
N LEU A 317 -14.67 9.00 -0.82
CA LEU A 317 -15.30 10.32 -0.77
C LEU A 317 -15.88 10.68 0.60
N SER A 318 -15.89 9.73 1.55
CA SER A 318 -16.18 10.05 2.94
C SER A 318 -15.05 10.86 3.60
N HIS A 319 -13.86 10.87 3.01
CA HIS A 319 -12.74 11.69 3.47
C HIS A 319 -12.91 13.16 3.03
N PRO A 320 -13.02 14.13 3.95
CA PRO A 320 -13.35 15.52 3.62
C PRO A 320 -12.38 16.17 2.62
N MET A 321 -11.08 15.92 2.77
CA MET A 321 -10.09 16.47 1.83
C MET A 321 -10.24 15.94 0.41
N ILE A 322 -10.56 14.64 0.24
CA ILE A 322 -10.72 14.04 -1.09
C ILE A 322 -12.00 14.56 -1.73
N LEU A 323 -13.08 14.65 -0.94
CA LEU A 323 -14.33 15.24 -1.38
C LEU A 323 -14.15 16.68 -1.86
N ALA A 324 -13.45 17.50 -1.08
CA ALA A 324 -13.14 18.88 -1.43
C ALA A 324 -12.32 18.99 -2.73
N MET A 325 -11.36 18.09 -2.95
CA MET A 325 -10.60 18.06 -4.22
C MET A 325 -11.49 17.77 -5.43
N VAL A 326 -12.45 16.87 -5.28
CA VAL A 326 -13.42 16.56 -6.33
C VAL A 326 -14.35 17.74 -6.58
N ASP A 327 -14.85 18.38 -5.52
CA ASP A 327 -15.82 19.47 -5.61
C ASP A 327 -15.21 20.77 -6.13
N ASN A 328 -13.95 21.05 -5.82
CA ASN A 328 -13.20 22.17 -6.38
C ASN A 328 -12.99 22.05 -7.90
N GLY A 329 -13.15 20.85 -8.45
CA GLY A 329 -13.07 20.60 -9.88
C GLY A 329 -11.65 20.67 -10.44
N PRO A 330 -11.50 20.47 -11.76
CA PRO A 330 -10.22 20.46 -12.43
C PRO A 330 -9.61 21.87 -12.45
N LYS A 331 -8.31 21.98 -12.15
CA LYS A 331 -7.56 23.23 -12.36
C LYS A 331 -7.18 23.34 -13.84
N HIS A 332 -7.69 24.38 -14.51
CA HIS A 332 -7.34 24.62 -15.90
C HIS A 332 -5.98 25.27 -16.05
N SER A 333 -5.24 24.82 -17.06
CA SER A 333 -3.96 25.41 -17.43
C SER A 333 -4.14 26.77 -18.09
N LYS A 334 -3.10 27.61 -17.98
CA LYS A 334 -2.99 28.84 -18.77
C LYS A 334 -3.00 28.49 -20.26
N ALA A 335 -3.55 29.38 -21.09
CA ALA A 335 -3.56 29.20 -22.53
C ALA A 335 -2.14 28.90 -23.07
N GLY A 336 -2.02 27.86 -23.89
CA GLY A 336 -0.74 27.40 -24.44
C GLY A 336 -0.01 26.34 -23.61
N PHE A 337 -0.47 26.01 -22.40
CA PHE A 337 0.14 25.00 -21.53
C PHE A 337 -0.81 23.83 -21.26
N VAL A 338 -0.24 22.65 -21.05
CA VAL A 338 -0.94 21.41 -20.67
C VAL A 338 -0.33 20.94 -19.35
N ASN A 339 -1.14 20.84 -18.29
CA ASN A 339 -0.69 20.41 -16.96
C ASN A 339 -1.27 19.05 -16.54
N ASP A 340 -2.50 18.74 -16.93
CA ASP A 340 -3.15 17.48 -16.56
C ASP A 340 -4.05 16.95 -17.70
N ILE A 341 -4.58 15.74 -17.55
CA ILE A 341 -5.48 15.06 -18.50
C ILE A 341 -6.70 15.92 -18.87
N THR A 342 -7.10 16.82 -17.98
CA THR A 342 -8.21 17.76 -18.15
C THR A 342 -7.96 18.80 -19.24
N ASP A 343 -6.71 19.08 -19.57
CA ASP A 343 -6.34 19.99 -20.64
C ASP A 343 -6.37 19.31 -22.02
N GLY A 344 -6.46 17.97 -22.04
CA GLY A 344 -6.50 17.18 -23.28
C GLY A 344 -7.85 17.25 -23.99
N ASP A 345 -7.80 17.20 -25.33
CA ASP A 345 -8.99 17.32 -26.18
C ASP A 345 -10.03 16.20 -25.96
N ILE A 346 -9.56 15.02 -25.57
CA ILE A 346 -10.45 13.88 -25.26
C ILE A 346 -11.38 14.25 -24.11
N LEU A 347 -10.85 14.79 -23.00
CA LEU A 347 -11.68 15.11 -21.85
C LEU A 347 -12.56 16.34 -22.11
N LYS A 348 -12.03 17.35 -22.80
CA LYS A 348 -12.78 18.56 -23.21
C LYS A 348 -14.00 18.23 -24.07
N SER A 349 -13.87 17.26 -24.98
CA SER A 349 -14.95 16.83 -25.87
C SER A 349 -15.80 15.67 -25.32
N HIS A 350 -15.48 15.16 -24.13
CA HIS A 350 -16.18 14.00 -23.58
C HIS A 350 -17.63 14.34 -23.19
N PRO A 351 -18.62 13.52 -23.55
CA PRO A 351 -20.04 13.82 -23.31
C PRO A 351 -20.38 14.05 -21.83
N LEU A 352 -19.83 13.23 -20.92
CA LEU A 352 -20.06 13.40 -19.49
C LEU A 352 -19.37 14.66 -18.92
N PHE A 353 -18.06 14.83 -19.12
CA PHE A 353 -17.29 15.90 -18.49
C PHE A 353 -17.63 17.29 -19.03
N SER A 354 -18.08 17.40 -20.29
CA SER A 354 -18.59 18.66 -20.85
C SER A 354 -19.88 19.14 -20.16
N MET A 355 -20.75 18.22 -19.72
CA MET A 355 -21.96 18.55 -18.95
C MET A 355 -21.72 18.60 -17.44
N ARG A 356 -20.78 17.80 -16.94
CA ARG A 356 -20.49 17.60 -15.52
C ARG A 356 -18.97 17.67 -15.29
N PRO A 357 -18.38 18.87 -15.20
CA PRO A 357 -16.92 19.03 -15.05
C PRO A 357 -16.34 18.35 -13.79
N ASN A 358 -17.15 18.25 -12.73
CA ASN A 358 -16.76 17.63 -11.45
C ASN A 358 -17.05 16.12 -11.40
N ALA A 359 -17.46 15.49 -12.52
CA ALA A 359 -17.60 14.04 -12.57
C ALA A 359 -16.24 13.36 -12.30
N LEU A 360 -16.29 12.15 -11.76
CA LEU A 360 -15.10 11.38 -11.44
C LEU A 360 -14.39 10.89 -12.70
N GLN A 361 -13.09 11.13 -12.74
CA GLN A 361 -12.17 10.72 -13.78
C GLN A 361 -11.48 9.45 -13.31
N LEU A 362 -11.87 8.28 -13.82
CA LEU A 362 -11.27 7.00 -13.43
C LEU A 362 -10.11 6.66 -14.35
N ILE A 363 -8.91 6.55 -13.79
CA ILE A 363 -7.73 6.03 -14.47
C ILE A 363 -7.55 4.60 -14.02
N LEU A 364 -7.74 3.65 -14.93
CA LEU A 364 -7.52 2.22 -14.67
C LEU A 364 -6.07 1.87 -14.96
N TYR A 365 -5.51 0.95 -14.18
CA TYR A 365 -4.17 0.41 -14.40
C TYR A 365 -4.17 -1.09 -14.15
N THR A 366 -3.43 -1.86 -14.94
CA THR A 366 -3.30 -3.30 -14.75
C THR A 366 -1.87 -3.74 -14.68
N ASP A 367 -1.62 -4.76 -13.86
CA ASP A 367 -0.30 -5.33 -13.63
C ASP A 367 -0.41 -6.83 -13.35
N GLU A 368 0.66 -7.57 -13.66
CA GLU A 368 0.79 -8.99 -13.30
C GLU A 368 1.85 -9.18 -12.22
N ILE A 369 1.46 -9.78 -11.10
CA ILE A 369 2.37 -10.04 -9.98
C ILE A 369 2.67 -11.55 -9.90
N GLU A 370 3.96 -11.90 -9.86
CA GLU A 370 4.41 -13.25 -9.52
C GLU A 370 4.65 -13.37 -8.01
N LEU A 371 3.88 -14.21 -7.32
CA LEU A 371 4.03 -14.42 -5.87
C LEU A 371 5.19 -15.36 -5.50
N CYS A 372 5.57 -16.25 -6.41
CA CYS A 372 6.66 -17.19 -6.21
C CYS A 372 7.99 -16.60 -6.70
N ASN A 373 9.11 -17.29 -6.40
CA ASN A 373 10.37 -16.98 -7.05
C ASN A 373 10.19 -17.06 -8.59
N PRO A 374 10.34 -15.94 -9.32
CA PRO A 374 10.10 -15.88 -10.76
C PRO A 374 11.09 -16.70 -11.59
N LEU A 375 12.19 -17.18 -10.97
CA LEU A 375 13.21 -18.03 -11.60
C LEU A 375 13.14 -19.50 -11.16
N GLY A 376 12.21 -19.84 -10.26
CA GLY A 376 12.07 -21.21 -9.72
C GLY A 376 11.16 -22.12 -10.53
N SER A 377 11.13 -23.41 -10.19
CA SER A 377 10.25 -24.43 -10.82
C SER A 377 8.73 -24.19 -10.62
N PHE A 378 8.36 -23.19 -9.82
CA PHE A 378 7.00 -22.71 -9.60
C PHE A 378 6.72 -21.34 -10.21
N ALA A 379 7.67 -20.76 -10.95
CA ALA A 379 7.46 -19.54 -11.73
C ALA A 379 6.26 -19.71 -12.66
N SER A 380 5.53 -18.63 -12.93
CA SER A 380 4.31 -18.51 -13.74
C SER A 380 3.06 -19.23 -13.24
N LYS A 381 3.15 -20.12 -12.22
CA LYS A 381 1.99 -20.91 -11.75
C LYS A 381 1.05 -20.16 -10.83
N ASN A 382 1.54 -19.12 -10.16
CA ASN A 382 0.80 -18.34 -9.18
C ASN A 382 0.77 -16.84 -9.52
N LYS A 383 0.88 -16.52 -10.82
CA LYS A 383 0.67 -15.17 -11.30
C LYS A 383 -0.73 -14.69 -11.01
N LEU A 384 -0.81 -13.45 -10.55
CA LEU A 384 -2.04 -12.74 -10.30
C LEU A 384 -2.13 -11.55 -11.26
N LEU A 385 -3.22 -11.49 -12.02
CA LEU A 385 -3.64 -10.28 -12.71
C LEU A 385 -4.32 -9.36 -11.68
N MET A 386 -3.81 -8.13 -11.59
CA MET A 386 -4.30 -7.10 -10.70
C MET A 386 -4.88 -5.95 -11.53
N VAL A 387 -6.07 -5.50 -11.18
CA VAL A 387 -6.70 -4.31 -11.76
C VAL A 387 -6.82 -3.26 -10.67
N TYR A 388 -6.32 -2.06 -10.94
CA TYR A 388 -6.33 -0.92 -10.05
C TYR A 388 -7.09 0.26 -10.68
N TYR A 389 -7.47 1.22 -9.84
CA TYR A 389 -7.92 2.52 -10.29
C TYR A 389 -7.31 3.65 -9.45
N THR A 390 -7.29 4.84 -10.01
CA THR A 390 -6.97 6.10 -9.32
C THR A 390 -7.90 7.18 -9.84
N LEU A 391 -8.24 8.15 -8.98
CA LEU A 391 -9.05 9.31 -9.37
C LEU A 391 -8.17 10.39 -9.99
N GLY A 392 -8.41 10.72 -11.26
CA GLY A 392 -7.83 11.86 -11.97
C GLY A 392 -8.16 13.19 -11.28
N ASN A 393 -9.28 13.29 -10.56
CA ASN A 393 -9.67 14.49 -9.81
C ASN A 393 -8.73 14.85 -8.66
N ILE A 394 -7.95 13.89 -8.15
CA ILE A 394 -7.00 14.14 -7.06
C ILE A 394 -5.80 14.90 -7.62
N ASN A 395 -5.32 15.90 -6.88
CA ASN A 395 -4.15 16.69 -7.28
C ASN A 395 -2.96 15.78 -7.65
N PRO A 396 -2.24 16.04 -8.75
CA PRO A 396 -1.11 15.22 -9.19
C PRO A 396 -0.09 14.85 -8.10
N LYS A 397 0.24 15.77 -7.18
CA LYS A 397 1.17 15.54 -6.06
C LYS A 397 0.70 14.44 -5.10
N GLN A 398 -0.61 14.28 -4.95
CA GLN A 398 -1.21 13.26 -4.09
C GLN A 398 -1.57 12.01 -4.90
N ARG A 399 -2.02 12.20 -6.14
CA ARG A 399 -2.36 11.13 -7.10
C ARG A 399 -1.17 10.23 -7.42
N SER A 400 0.04 10.75 -7.38
CA SER A 400 1.28 9.98 -7.60
C SER A 400 1.70 9.11 -6.41
N LYS A 401 1.05 9.23 -5.25
CA LYS A 401 1.36 8.41 -4.07
C LYS A 401 0.68 7.06 -4.16
N LEU A 402 1.33 6.01 -3.65
CA LEU A 402 0.76 4.64 -3.57
C LEU A 402 -0.62 4.60 -2.88
N ALA A 403 -0.86 5.47 -1.90
CA ALA A 403 -2.15 5.56 -1.20
C ALA A 403 -3.33 5.97 -2.10
N ALA A 404 -3.07 6.60 -3.26
CA ALA A 404 -4.09 6.97 -4.23
C ALA A 404 -4.43 5.82 -5.21
N ILE A 405 -3.59 4.78 -5.28
CA ILE A 405 -3.81 3.60 -6.10
C ILE A 405 -4.70 2.63 -5.32
N ARG A 406 -5.87 2.32 -5.89
CA ARG A 406 -6.90 1.50 -5.25
C ARG A 406 -7.07 0.22 -6.03
N LEU A 407 -7.13 -0.90 -5.32
CA LEU A 407 -7.39 -2.20 -5.93
C LEU A 407 -8.86 -2.31 -6.36
N LEU A 408 -9.10 -2.88 -7.53
CA LEU A 408 -10.41 -3.09 -8.13
C LEU A 408 -10.72 -4.56 -8.34
N ALA A 409 -9.76 -5.33 -8.86
CA ALA A 409 -9.94 -6.76 -9.07
C ALA A 409 -8.63 -7.53 -8.92
N ILE A 410 -8.74 -8.79 -8.49
CA ILE A 410 -7.65 -9.77 -8.47
C ILE A 410 -8.14 -11.04 -9.13
N ALA A 411 -7.34 -11.58 -10.05
CA ALA A 411 -7.61 -12.88 -10.63
C ALA A 411 -6.33 -13.68 -10.80
N LYS A 412 -6.42 -15.01 -10.73
CA LYS A 412 -5.29 -15.88 -11.06
C LYS A 412 -5.12 -15.92 -12.57
N SER A 413 -3.94 -15.56 -13.10
CA SER A 413 -3.72 -15.45 -14.55
C SER A 413 -4.01 -16.78 -15.27
N SER A 414 -3.67 -17.92 -14.67
CA SER A 414 -3.98 -19.24 -15.24
C SER A 414 -5.48 -19.50 -15.39
N ASP A 415 -6.29 -19.03 -14.46
CA ASP A 415 -7.73 -19.24 -14.47
C ASP A 415 -8.41 -18.26 -15.47
N ILE A 416 -7.90 -17.03 -15.57
CA ILE A 416 -8.36 -16.04 -16.56
C ILE A 416 -7.97 -16.42 -17.99
N SER A 417 -6.79 -17.01 -18.21
CA SER A 417 -6.38 -17.45 -19.55
C SER A 417 -7.37 -18.41 -20.21
N GLN A 418 -8.16 -19.16 -19.42
CA GLN A 418 -9.18 -20.09 -19.90
C GLN A 418 -10.51 -19.39 -20.22
N CYS A 419 -10.92 -18.42 -19.39
CA CYS A 419 -12.24 -17.78 -19.49
C CYS A 419 -12.22 -16.45 -20.27
N GLY A 420 -11.03 -15.86 -20.44
CA GLY A 420 -10.80 -14.54 -21.02
C GLY A 420 -10.97 -13.40 -20.01
N VAL A 421 -10.14 -12.37 -20.13
CA VAL A 421 -10.15 -11.19 -19.24
C VAL A 421 -11.44 -10.35 -19.33
N ASP A 422 -12.22 -10.54 -20.40
CA ASP A 422 -13.47 -9.82 -20.64
C ASP A 422 -14.52 -10.06 -19.55
N VAL A 423 -14.43 -11.14 -18.77
CA VAL A 423 -15.31 -11.39 -17.60
C VAL A 423 -15.10 -10.38 -16.47
N ILE A 424 -13.84 -9.93 -16.27
CA ILE A 424 -13.50 -8.89 -15.29
C ILE A 424 -13.99 -7.54 -15.81
N LEU A 425 -13.73 -7.26 -17.09
CA LEU A 425 -14.17 -6.02 -17.73
C LEU A 425 -15.70 -5.87 -17.71
N GLN A 426 -16.45 -6.95 -17.91
CA GLN A 426 -17.90 -6.94 -17.82
C GLN A 426 -18.39 -6.53 -16.41
N ARG A 427 -17.81 -7.10 -15.34
CA ARG A 427 -18.18 -6.71 -13.98
C ARG A 427 -17.85 -5.24 -13.67
N ILE A 428 -16.71 -4.74 -14.16
CA ILE A 428 -16.35 -3.32 -14.06
C ILE A 428 -17.37 -2.45 -14.81
N GLN A 429 -17.75 -2.85 -16.02
CA GLN A 429 -18.72 -2.13 -16.85
C GLN A 429 -20.06 -1.93 -16.12
N GLU A 430 -20.54 -2.91 -15.36
CA GLU A 430 -21.79 -2.80 -14.59
C GLU A 430 -21.75 -1.61 -13.61
N ASP A 431 -20.65 -1.46 -12.85
CA ASP A 431 -20.48 -0.33 -11.94
C ASP A 431 -20.27 1.00 -12.71
N LEU A 432 -19.56 0.96 -13.84
CA LEU A 432 -19.35 2.14 -14.69
C LEU A 432 -20.67 2.64 -15.30
N ASN A 433 -21.59 1.75 -15.67
CA ASN A 433 -22.91 2.14 -16.16
C ASN A 433 -23.71 2.86 -15.07
N LEU A 434 -23.64 2.41 -13.82
CA LEU A 434 -24.25 3.11 -12.68
C LEU A 434 -23.64 4.49 -12.48
N LEU A 435 -22.30 4.58 -12.49
CA LEU A 435 -21.58 5.84 -12.34
C LEU A 435 -21.85 6.81 -13.49
N TYR A 436 -21.91 6.35 -14.73
CA TYR A 436 -22.11 7.22 -15.89
C TYR A 436 -23.52 7.84 -15.88
N ASN A 437 -24.53 7.06 -15.49
CA ASN A 437 -25.93 7.51 -15.41
C ASN A 437 -26.25 8.29 -14.12
N GLY A 438 -25.39 8.18 -13.11
CA GLY A 438 -25.57 8.80 -11.81
C GLY A 438 -25.99 7.79 -10.75
N VAL A 439 -25.23 7.71 -9.65
CA VAL A 439 -25.52 6.83 -8.51
C VAL A 439 -25.57 7.62 -7.21
N ASN A 440 -26.60 7.41 -6.40
CA ASN A 440 -26.71 8.08 -5.11
C ASN A 440 -25.76 7.45 -4.08
N ILE A 441 -24.98 8.28 -3.41
CA ILE A 441 -24.09 7.89 -2.31
C ILE A 441 -24.39 8.72 -1.06
N LYS A 442 -24.08 8.17 0.11
CA LYS A 442 -24.17 8.90 1.38
C LYS A 442 -22.80 9.43 1.76
N THR A 443 -22.68 10.75 1.83
CA THR A 443 -21.48 11.42 2.34
C THR A 443 -21.73 12.00 3.72
N ALA A 444 -20.66 12.46 4.37
CA ALA A 444 -20.79 13.23 5.61
C ALA A 444 -21.66 14.49 5.42
N GLN A 445 -21.66 15.07 4.21
CA GLN A 445 -22.41 16.29 3.86
C GLN A 445 -23.83 16.02 3.36
N GLY A 446 -24.28 14.76 3.36
CA GLY A 446 -25.63 14.37 2.90
C GLY A 446 -25.63 13.41 1.71
N GLU A 447 -26.81 13.17 1.16
CA GLU A 447 -26.99 12.35 -0.05
C GLU A 447 -26.59 13.17 -1.28
N ARG A 448 -25.77 12.58 -2.16
CA ARG A 448 -25.40 13.20 -3.44
C ARG A 448 -25.39 12.17 -4.55
N THR A 449 -25.69 12.62 -5.76
CA THR A 449 -25.55 11.80 -6.96
C THR A 449 -24.14 11.94 -7.51
N LEU A 450 -23.45 10.81 -7.63
CA LEU A 450 -22.10 10.70 -8.15
C LEU A 450 -22.14 10.34 -9.63
N TYR A 451 -21.34 11.03 -10.43
CA TYR A 451 -21.13 10.73 -11.84
C TYR A 451 -19.67 10.39 -12.09
N GLY A 452 -19.38 9.51 -13.04
CA GLY A 452 -17.98 9.21 -13.42
C GLY A 452 -17.84 8.41 -14.71
N ALA A 453 -16.64 8.47 -15.29
CA ALA A 453 -16.27 7.72 -16.48
C ALA A 453 -14.78 7.35 -16.46
N VAL A 454 -14.40 6.31 -17.22
CA VAL A 454 -13.00 5.94 -17.41
C VAL A 454 -12.37 6.89 -18.42
N VAL A 455 -11.27 7.53 -18.02
CA VAL A 455 -10.55 8.49 -18.86
C VAL A 455 -9.29 7.90 -19.49
N SER A 456 -8.72 6.87 -18.88
CA SER A 456 -7.53 6.17 -19.38
C SER A 456 -7.45 4.76 -18.82
N LEU A 457 -6.99 3.82 -19.64
CA LEU A 457 -6.54 2.50 -19.21
C LEU A 457 -5.03 2.38 -19.49
N CYS A 458 -4.26 2.30 -18.41
CA CYS A 458 -2.82 2.22 -18.41
C CYS A 458 -2.33 0.80 -18.09
N GLY A 459 -1.07 0.52 -18.39
CA GLY A 459 -0.45 -0.80 -18.26
C GLY A 459 0.69 -0.94 -19.25
N ASP A 460 1.53 -1.96 -19.08
CA ASP A 460 2.56 -2.28 -20.05
C ASP A 460 1.93 -2.70 -21.41
N THR A 461 2.77 -2.84 -22.43
CA THR A 461 2.26 -3.14 -23.79
C THR A 461 1.53 -4.49 -23.82
N LEU A 462 2.00 -5.47 -23.07
CA LEU A 462 1.43 -6.81 -23.08
C LEU A 462 0.05 -6.84 -22.43
N ALA A 463 -0.09 -6.32 -21.22
CA ALA A 463 -1.35 -6.24 -20.51
C ALA A 463 -2.36 -5.37 -21.26
N GLN A 464 -1.93 -4.24 -21.83
CA GLN A 464 -2.83 -3.43 -22.65
C GLN A 464 -3.30 -4.17 -23.89
N HIS A 465 -2.43 -4.90 -24.60
CA HIS A 465 -2.83 -5.69 -25.77
C HIS A 465 -3.82 -6.78 -25.37
N GLU A 466 -3.58 -7.47 -24.25
CA GLU A 466 -4.53 -8.43 -23.71
C GLU A 466 -5.87 -7.75 -23.42
N LEU A 467 -5.94 -6.65 -22.67
CA LEU A 467 -7.22 -6.02 -22.31
C LEU A 467 -7.97 -5.43 -23.50
N THR A 468 -7.25 -4.85 -24.45
CA THR A 468 -7.83 -4.25 -25.67
C THR A 468 -8.17 -5.26 -26.76
N GLY A 469 -7.67 -6.48 -26.65
CA GLY A 469 -7.88 -7.54 -27.63
C GLY A 469 -6.98 -7.45 -28.87
N PHE A 470 -5.93 -6.63 -28.82
CA PHE A 470 -4.84 -6.67 -29.80
C PHE A 470 -3.98 -7.93 -29.61
N LYS A 471 -3.15 -8.24 -30.61
CA LYS A 471 -2.26 -9.40 -30.56
C LYS A 471 -1.06 -9.11 -29.66
N GLU A 472 -0.89 -9.89 -28.60
CA GLU A 472 0.21 -9.80 -27.63
C GLU A 472 1.57 -10.10 -28.28
N GLY A 473 1.62 -11.16 -29.11
CA GLY A 473 2.79 -11.52 -29.90
C GLY A 473 2.99 -10.59 -31.11
N VAL A 474 3.46 -9.37 -30.86
CA VAL A 474 3.61 -8.30 -31.87
C VAL A 474 4.46 -8.75 -33.07
N GLY A 475 5.45 -9.61 -32.86
CA GLY A 475 6.28 -10.20 -33.93
C GLY A 475 5.45 -10.91 -35.03
N PHE A 476 4.36 -11.57 -34.64
CA PHE A 476 3.50 -12.36 -35.52
C PHE A 476 2.24 -11.63 -35.99
N ALA A 477 2.14 -10.32 -35.73
CA ALA A 477 1.09 -9.47 -36.29
C ALA A 477 1.62 -8.77 -37.54
N PHE A 478 0.79 -8.69 -38.59
CA PHE A 478 1.08 -7.86 -39.75
C PHE A 478 0.92 -6.38 -39.38
N ARG A 479 -0.25 -6.00 -38.83
CA ARG A 479 -0.47 -4.67 -38.24
C ARG A 479 -0.10 -4.68 -36.76
N LYS A 480 1.09 -4.17 -36.44
CA LYS A 480 1.74 -4.34 -35.13
C LYS A 480 1.32 -3.33 -34.07
N CYS A 481 1.01 -2.10 -34.48
CA CYS A 481 0.71 -1.00 -33.59
C CYS A 481 -0.79 -0.98 -33.20
N ARG A 482 -1.08 -0.55 -31.96
CA ARG A 482 -2.45 -0.30 -31.48
C ARG A 482 -3.00 1.10 -31.81
N HIS A 483 -2.13 2.02 -32.21
CA HIS A 483 -2.50 3.40 -32.56
C HIS A 483 -2.52 3.66 -34.07
N CYS A 484 -1.79 2.89 -34.86
CA CYS A 484 -1.75 3.00 -36.32
C CYS A 484 -1.81 1.64 -37.01
N GLU A 485 -2.03 1.65 -38.32
CA GLU A 485 -2.07 0.48 -39.18
C GLU A 485 -0.76 0.27 -39.93
N CYS A 486 0.39 0.47 -39.30
CA CYS A 486 1.68 0.20 -39.92
C CYS A 486 1.96 -1.31 -40.03
N SER A 487 2.59 -1.72 -41.13
CA SER A 487 3.26 -3.01 -41.25
C SER A 487 4.67 -2.95 -40.65
N PHE A 488 5.40 -4.08 -40.68
CA PHE A 488 6.80 -4.08 -40.28
C PHE A 488 7.66 -3.23 -41.23
N GLU A 489 7.41 -3.35 -42.53
CA GLU A 489 8.11 -2.61 -43.58
C GLU A 489 7.90 -1.11 -43.41
N ASP A 490 6.64 -0.68 -43.18
CA ASP A 490 6.30 0.72 -42.93
C ASP A 490 7.14 1.29 -41.76
N MET A 491 7.31 0.52 -40.68
CA MET A 491 8.09 0.92 -39.49
C MET A 491 9.59 1.07 -39.76
N GLN A 492 10.14 0.45 -40.82
CA GLN A 492 11.56 0.56 -41.17
C GLN A 492 11.86 1.81 -42.02
N VAL A 493 10.86 2.32 -42.73
CA VAL A 493 11.05 3.39 -43.73
C VAL A 493 10.43 4.72 -43.32
N HIS A 494 9.51 4.73 -42.36
CA HIS A 494 8.84 5.92 -41.87
C HIS A 494 9.14 6.18 -40.40
N PHE A 495 9.46 7.44 -40.09
CA PHE A 495 9.71 7.91 -38.73
C PHE A 495 8.55 8.77 -38.22
N ASP A 496 8.13 9.77 -38.99
CA ASP A 496 7.10 10.72 -38.54
C ASP A 496 5.70 10.10 -38.47
N ALA A 497 4.98 10.42 -37.41
CA ALA A 497 3.64 9.91 -37.13
C ALA A 497 2.63 10.21 -38.25
N GLU A 498 2.84 11.29 -39.02
CA GLU A 498 1.99 11.71 -40.14
C GLU A 498 2.04 10.74 -41.33
N ASN A 499 3.13 9.99 -41.46
CA ASN A 499 3.30 8.97 -42.50
C ASN A 499 2.50 7.70 -42.21
N PHE A 500 1.91 7.57 -41.02
CA PHE A 500 1.16 6.39 -40.61
C PHE A 500 -0.35 6.63 -40.58
N VAL A 501 -1.10 5.69 -41.14
CA VAL A 501 -2.57 5.70 -41.04
C VAL A 501 -2.98 5.37 -39.61
N LYS A 502 -3.56 6.33 -38.91
CA LYS A 502 -4.07 6.16 -37.54
C LYS A 502 -5.25 5.19 -37.50
N ARG A 503 -5.33 4.38 -36.45
CA ARG A 503 -6.53 3.57 -36.16
C ARG A 503 -7.66 4.48 -35.67
N SER A 504 -8.89 4.03 -35.86
CA SER A 504 -10.10 4.65 -35.32
C SER A 504 -10.95 3.56 -34.67
N LEU A 505 -11.71 3.91 -33.63
CA LEU A 505 -12.59 2.96 -32.95
C LEU A 505 -13.57 2.28 -33.92
N ASP A 506 -14.23 3.04 -34.81
CA ASP A 506 -15.18 2.49 -35.78
C ASP A 506 -14.55 1.43 -36.69
N ARG A 507 -13.34 1.71 -37.19
CA ARG A 507 -12.60 0.77 -38.04
C ARG A 507 -12.16 -0.46 -37.28
N HIS A 508 -11.70 -0.31 -36.03
CA HIS A 508 -11.37 -1.43 -35.16
C HIS A 508 -12.61 -2.32 -34.93
N VAL A 509 -13.77 -1.74 -34.64
CA VAL A 509 -15.03 -2.48 -34.47
C VAL A 509 -15.43 -3.21 -35.75
N ARG A 510 -15.27 -2.60 -36.93
CA ARG A 510 -15.49 -3.27 -38.23
C ARG A 510 -14.57 -4.48 -38.41
N GLN A 511 -13.27 -4.32 -38.20
CA GLN A 511 -12.27 -5.40 -38.27
C GLN A 511 -12.60 -6.56 -37.31
N CYS A 512 -12.98 -6.24 -36.07
CA CYS A 512 -13.44 -7.23 -35.10
C CYS A 512 -14.69 -8.01 -35.60
N ASN A 513 -15.65 -7.31 -36.22
CA ASN A 513 -16.86 -7.93 -36.74
C ASN A 513 -16.56 -8.82 -37.96
N GLU A 514 -15.60 -8.44 -38.81
CA GLU A 514 -15.12 -9.28 -39.93
C GLU A 514 -14.45 -10.56 -39.42
N ILE A 515 -13.57 -10.46 -38.42
CA ILE A 515 -12.96 -11.63 -37.76
C ILE A 515 -14.06 -12.56 -37.21
N LYS A 516 -15.08 -12.00 -36.55
CA LYS A 516 -16.19 -12.77 -35.98
C LYS A 516 -17.04 -13.47 -37.05
N ARG A 517 -17.25 -12.82 -38.21
CA ARG A 517 -18.07 -13.34 -39.32
C ARG A 517 -17.31 -14.28 -40.26
N ALA A 518 -16.00 -14.43 -40.11
CA ALA A 518 -15.19 -15.32 -40.93
C ALA A 518 -15.77 -16.76 -40.93
N ALA A 519 -16.05 -17.28 -42.13
CA ALA A 519 -16.72 -18.56 -42.33
C ALA A 519 -15.85 -19.78 -41.95
N THR A 520 -14.52 -19.64 -41.99
CA THR A 520 -13.58 -20.72 -41.67
C THR A 520 -12.55 -20.28 -40.63
N ASP A 521 -12.01 -21.24 -39.89
CA ASP A 521 -10.96 -20.99 -38.90
C ASP A 521 -9.67 -20.46 -39.55
N PHE A 522 -9.36 -20.94 -40.75
CA PHE A 522 -8.25 -20.44 -41.55
C PHE A 522 -8.40 -18.94 -41.86
N LEU A 523 -9.56 -18.54 -42.41
CA LEU A 523 -9.82 -17.13 -42.71
C LEU A 523 -9.80 -16.29 -41.42
N ARG A 524 -10.38 -16.79 -40.33
CA ARG A 524 -10.37 -16.11 -39.03
C ARG A 524 -8.94 -15.86 -38.54
N SER A 525 -8.08 -16.88 -38.55
CA SER A 525 -6.69 -16.78 -38.15
C SER A 525 -5.89 -15.81 -39.03
N SER A 526 -6.13 -15.85 -40.35
CA SER A 526 -5.54 -14.93 -41.31
C SER A 526 -5.95 -13.48 -41.03
N LEU A 527 -7.24 -13.20 -40.80
CA LEU A 527 -7.71 -11.85 -40.47
C LEU A 527 -7.18 -11.36 -39.11
N LYS A 528 -7.14 -12.22 -38.09
CA LYS A 528 -6.54 -11.87 -36.79
C LYS A 528 -5.08 -11.43 -36.94
N THR A 529 -4.31 -12.16 -37.73
CA THR A 529 -2.91 -11.86 -38.03
C THR A 529 -2.76 -10.59 -38.87
N THR A 530 -3.61 -10.44 -39.89
CA THR A 530 -3.62 -9.28 -40.78
C THR A 530 -3.92 -8.02 -39.98
N TYR A 531 -4.98 -7.98 -39.18
CA TYR A 531 -5.38 -6.79 -38.41
C TYR A 531 -4.61 -6.60 -37.10
N GLY A 532 -3.88 -7.63 -36.65
CA GLY A 532 -3.23 -7.64 -35.34
C GLY A 532 -4.21 -7.65 -34.18
N ILE A 533 -5.39 -8.25 -34.36
CA ILE A 533 -6.50 -8.26 -33.39
C ILE A 533 -6.86 -9.70 -33.06
N ASN A 534 -6.85 -10.06 -31.78
CA ASN A 534 -7.24 -11.38 -31.29
C ASN A 534 -8.73 -11.49 -31.01
N ARG A 535 -9.35 -10.44 -30.47
CA ARG A 535 -10.78 -10.43 -30.12
C ARG A 535 -11.34 -9.01 -30.07
N LYS A 536 -12.67 -8.94 -29.99
CA LYS A 536 -13.42 -7.71 -29.70
C LYS A 536 -13.49 -7.55 -28.18
N SER A 537 -12.68 -6.65 -27.62
CA SER A 537 -12.64 -6.40 -26.17
C SER A 537 -13.95 -5.84 -25.64
N LYS A 538 -14.25 -6.13 -24.36
CA LYS A 538 -15.36 -5.54 -23.61
C LYS A 538 -15.19 -4.06 -23.27
N LEU A 539 -13.98 -3.50 -23.40
CA LEU A 539 -13.73 -2.08 -23.18
C LEU A 539 -14.55 -1.16 -24.10
N ILE A 540 -14.93 -1.62 -25.29
CA ILE A 540 -15.78 -0.83 -26.19
C ILE A 540 -17.20 -0.60 -25.65
N ASP A 541 -17.61 -1.43 -24.67
CA ASP A 541 -18.92 -1.33 -24.02
C ASP A 541 -18.85 -0.40 -22.79
N PHE A 542 -17.67 0.16 -22.47
CA PHE A 542 -17.53 1.16 -21.41
C PHE A 542 -18.16 2.49 -21.89
N PRO A 543 -18.96 3.16 -21.05
CA PRO A 543 -19.63 4.40 -21.44
C PRO A 543 -18.67 5.48 -21.94
N ALA A 544 -18.87 5.92 -23.19
CA ALA A 544 -18.10 6.97 -23.85
C ALA A 544 -16.57 6.75 -23.91
N PHE A 545 -16.11 5.50 -23.81
CA PHE A 545 -14.68 5.16 -23.86
C PHE A 545 -14.21 4.85 -25.29
N ASP A 546 -13.17 5.53 -25.75
CA ASP A 546 -12.47 5.25 -26.99
C ASP A 546 -11.21 4.41 -26.73
N LEU A 547 -11.34 3.11 -26.95
CA LEU A 547 -10.25 2.13 -26.77
C LEU A 547 -8.97 2.52 -27.52
N ILE A 548 -9.05 3.17 -28.68
CA ILE A 548 -7.86 3.54 -29.48
C ILE A 548 -7.19 4.78 -28.92
N ARG A 549 -7.97 5.74 -28.40
CA ARG A 549 -7.45 7.04 -27.95
C ARG A 549 -7.12 7.10 -26.46
N GLN A 550 -7.71 6.23 -25.65
CA GLN A 550 -7.63 6.24 -24.18
C GLN A 550 -6.82 5.06 -23.61
N THR A 551 -5.94 4.46 -24.42
CA THR A 551 -4.99 3.39 -24.01
C THR A 551 -3.54 3.80 -24.31
N PRO A 552 -2.99 4.79 -23.57
CA PRO A 552 -1.70 5.39 -23.88
C PRO A 552 -0.54 4.41 -23.79
N GLN A 553 0.57 4.73 -24.46
CA GLN A 553 1.83 4.01 -24.30
C GLN A 553 2.39 4.20 -22.90
N ASP A 554 2.93 3.11 -22.34
CA ASP A 554 3.67 3.17 -21.09
C ASP A 554 5.06 3.75 -21.37
N ILE A 555 5.26 4.99 -20.93
CA ILE A 555 6.53 5.69 -21.12
C ILE A 555 7.69 5.01 -20.40
N MET A 556 7.43 4.35 -19.26
CA MET A 556 8.46 3.68 -18.47
C MET A 556 9.03 2.52 -19.28
N HIS A 557 8.18 1.58 -19.69
CA HIS A 557 8.62 0.40 -20.43
C HIS A 557 9.04 0.69 -21.87
N VAL A 558 8.36 1.62 -22.58
CA VAL A 558 8.63 1.87 -24.01
C VAL A 558 9.81 2.81 -24.20
N ILE A 559 9.90 3.89 -23.42
CA ILE A 559 10.93 4.92 -23.58
C ILE A 559 12.09 4.69 -22.61
N LEU A 560 11.82 4.73 -21.31
CA LEU A 560 12.87 4.78 -20.29
C LEU A 560 13.66 3.47 -20.18
N GLU A 561 12.97 2.34 -20.22
CA GLU A 561 13.58 0.99 -20.21
C GLU A 561 13.83 0.47 -21.63
N GLY A 562 13.11 0.99 -22.62
CA GLY A 562 13.14 0.53 -24.00
C GLY A 562 14.15 1.28 -24.87
N VAL A 563 13.66 2.25 -25.64
CA VAL A 563 14.47 2.88 -26.71
C VAL A 563 15.52 3.86 -26.19
N ALA A 564 15.27 4.58 -25.09
CA ALA A 564 16.20 5.60 -24.62
C ALA A 564 17.59 5.04 -24.24
N PRO A 565 17.71 3.89 -23.54
CA PRO A 565 19.00 3.25 -23.30
C PRO A 565 19.76 2.88 -24.59
N LEU A 566 19.06 2.46 -25.64
CA LEU A 566 19.67 2.08 -26.93
C LEU A 566 20.22 3.31 -27.67
N GLU A 567 19.47 4.41 -27.67
CA GLU A 567 19.88 5.68 -28.26
C GLU A 567 21.07 6.27 -27.50
N VAL A 568 20.98 6.34 -26.17
CA VAL A 568 22.08 6.84 -25.31
C VAL A 568 23.34 6.01 -25.53
N LYS A 569 23.24 4.68 -25.64
CA LYS A 569 24.38 3.81 -25.94
C LYS A 569 25.02 4.15 -27.29
N THR A 570 24.22 4.41 -28.32
CA THR A 570 24.71 4.76 -29.66
C THR A 570 25.42 6.12 -29.65
N VAL A 571 24.83 7.11 -28.98
CA VAL A 571 25.43 8.44 -28.79
C VAL A 571 26.75 8.33 -28.04
N LEU A 572 26.78 7.62 -26.90
CA LEU A 572 28.01 7.41 -26.11
C LEU A 572 29.08 6.68 -26.92
N LYS A 573 28.71 5.63 -27.68
CA LYS A 573 29.65 4.93 -28.56
C LYS A 573 30.25 5.86 -29.61
N HIS A 574 29.43 6.71 -30.23
CA HIS A 574 29.90 7.69 -31.20
C HIS A 574 30.85 8.71 -30.55
N LEU A 575 30.50 9.25 -29.37
CA LEU A 575 31.35 10.20 -28.64
C LEU A 575 32.68 9.57 -28.21
N VAL A 576 32.67 8.33 -27.70
CA VAL A 576 33.88 7.58 -27.34
C VAL A 576 34.80 7.37 -28.54
N LEU A 577 34.25 6.96 -29.68
CA LEU A 577 35.01 6.71 -30.90
C LEU A 577 35.47 7.99 -31.61
N SER A 578 34.71 9.08 -31.50
CA SER A 578 34.97 10.33 -32.25
C SER A 578 35.77 11.36 -31.45
N VAL A 579 35.66 11.36 -30.12
CA VAL A 579 36.36 12.30 -29.22
C VAL A 579 37.57 11.62 -28.54
N GLY A 580 38.07 10.52 -29.13
CA GLY A 580 39.33 9.90 -28.73
C GLY A 580 39.42 9.57 -27.23
N PHE A 581 38.39 8.93 -26.67
CA PHE A 581 38.40 8.56 -25.26
C PHE A 581 39.61 7.68 -24.93
N SER A 582 40.47 8.16 -24.03
CA SER A 582 41.62 7.39 -23.57
C SER A 582 41.23 6.53 -22.38
N HIS A 583 41.22 5.21 -22.59
CA HIS A 583 41.01 4.23 -21.53
C HIS A 583 42.07 4.30 -20.42
N GLU A 584 43.29 4.74 -20.74
CA GLU A 584 44.38 4.90 -19.77
C GLU A 584 44.10 6.00 -18.74
N PHE A 585 43.39 7.05 -19.16
CA PHE A 585 43.15 8.24 -18.34
C PHE A 585 41.67 8.45 -17.98
N ALA A 586 40.77 7.53 -18.35
CA ALA A 586 39.32 7.64 -18.20
C ALA A 586 38.77 9.03 -18.60
N SER A 587 39.30 9.60 -19.68
CA SER A 587 39.05 10.99 -20.09
C SER A 587 39.02 11.14 -21.61
N TYR A 588 38.41 12.23 -22.08
CA TYR A 588 38.41 12.61 -23.49
C TYR A 588 39.54 13.60 -23.78
N GLU A 589 40.15 13.48 -24.96
CA GLU A 589 41.11 14.46 -25.48
C GLU A 589 40.32 15.60 -26.14
N ILE A 590 40.54 16.83 -25.68
CA ILE A 590 39.96 18.03 -26.30
C ILE A 590 41.06 18.94 -26.84
N GLU A 591 40.88 19.45 -28.05
CA GLU A 591 41.75 20.48 -28.61
C GLU A 591 41.25 21.85 -28.09
N VAL A 592 41.96 22.44 -27.13
CA VAL A 592 41.63 23.77 -26.62
C VAL A 592 42.20 24.81 -27.59
N PRO A 593 41.39 25.64 -28.27
CA PRO A 593 41.92 26.66 -29.17
C PRO A 593 42.76 27.67 -28.38
N ASN A 594 43.95 28.01 -28.89
CA ASN A 594 44.91 28.96 -28.28
C ASN A 594 44.33 30.37 -27.97
N LEU A 595 43.10 30.69 -28.38
CA LEU A 595 42.45 31.98 -28.11
C LEU A 595 41.72 32.09 -26.76
N ALA A 596 41.59 31.02 -25.97
CA ALA A 596 40.91 31.07 -24.68
C ALA A 596 41.78 31.57 -23.50
N GLN A 597 42.90 32.26 -23.77
CA GLN A 597 43.69 32.96 -22.74
C GLN A 597 43.26 34.42 -22.63
N ALA A 598 42.02 34.65 -22.22
CA ALA A 598 41.60 35.93 -21.63
C ALA A 598 41.28 35.66 -20.16
N THR A 599 42.24 35.97 -19.29
CA THR A 599 42.09 35.85 -17.84
C THR A 599 41.29 37.06 -17.35
N GLU A 600 39.96 36.99 -17.40
CA GLU A 600 39.14 37.83 -16.52
C GLU A 600 39.12 37.17 -15.14
N ILE A 601 39.58 37.90 -14.12
CA ILE A 601 39.44 37.49 -12.73
C ILE A 601 37.99 37.73 -12.33
N VAL A 602 37.23 36.65 -12.20
CA VAL A 602 35.86 36.69 -11.69
C VAL A 602 35.88 36.27 -10.22
N ASP A 603 35.14 37.03 -9.40
CA ASP A 603 34.96 36.80 -7.96
C ASP A 603 34.32 35.42 -7.71
N ALA A 604 35.03 34.55 -6.99
CA ALA A 604 34.69 33.13 -6.85
C ALA A 604 33.34 32.87 -6.18
N ASP A 605 32.89 33.80 -5.32
CA ASP A 605 31.66 33.66 -4.54
C ASP A 605 30.38 33.93 -5.36
N LYS A 606 30.50 34.32 -6.64
CA LYS A 606 29.37 34.50 -7.57
C LYS A 606 29.22 33.37 -8.59
N ILE A 607 30.10 32.37 -8.57
CA ILE A 607 29.98 31.18 -9.43
C ILE A 607 29.19 30.12 -8.68
N VAL A 608 28.00 29.78 -9.20
CA VAL A 608 27.29 28.57 -8.78
C VAL A 608 28.10 27.38 -9.29
N ASP A 609 28.87 26.75 -8.40
CA ASP A 609 29.79 25.66 -8.72
C ASP A 609 29.07 24.45 -9.34
N TYR A 610 29.41 24.15 -10.59
CA TYR A 610 29.09 22.86 -11.21
C TYR A 610 30.32 22.09 -11.72
N THR A 611 31.53 22.63 -11.68
CA THR A 611 32.69 21.96 -12.32
C THR A 611 34.03 22.57 -11.86
N SER A 612 34.69 21.95 -10.90
CA SER A 612 36.15 22.03 -10.77
C SER A 612 36.78 20.73 -11.28
N TYR A 613 36.97 20.65 -12.59
CA TYR A 613 37.85 19.66 -13.22
C TYR A 613 39.29 20.18 -13.13
N TYR A 614 40.19 19.46 -12.45
CA TYR A 614 41.62 19.66 -12.68
C TYR A 614 41.97 19.02 -14.03
N ALA A 615 42.13 19.85 -15.06
CA ALA A 615 42.56 19.39 -16.37
C ALA A 615 44.00 18.87 -16.29
N LEU A 616 44.24 17.64 -16.79
CA LEU A 616 45.56 17.02 -16.82
C LEU A 616 46.24 17.36 -18.13
N ASN A 617 47.37 18.07 -18.08
CA ASN A 617 48.15 18.38 -19.27
C ASN A 617 49.30 17.38 -19.43
N PHE A 618 49.33 16.63 -20.54
CA PHE A 618 50.40 15.68 -20.85
C PHE A 618 50.75 15.73 -22.34
N LYS A 619 52.03 15.88 -22.68
CA LYS A 619 52.57 15.90 -24.05
C LYS A 619 51.75 16.80 -25.01
N ASN A 620 51.54 18.07 -24.64
CA ASN A 620 50.78 19.08 -25.39
C ASN A 620 49.28 18.78 -25.61
N ARG A 621 48.70 17.88 -24.81
CA ARG A 621 47.28 17.55 -24.85
C ARG A 621 46.65 17.75 -23.47
N THR A 622 45.40 18.20 -23.44
CA THR A 622 44.65 18.47 -22.22
C THR A 622 43.57 17.41 -22.03
N TYR A 623 43.57 16.77 -20.87
CA TYR A 623 42.70 15.65 -20.51
C TYR A 623 41.66 16.07 -19.45
N ILE A 624 40.41 15.77 -19.79
CA ILE A 624 39.12 15.84 -19.08
C ILE A 624 38.74 14.73 -18.06
N PRO A 625 39.06 14.73 -16.74
CA PRO A 625 38.69 13.58 -15.89
C PRO A 625 37.16 13.46 -15.71
N LEU A 626 36.61 12.25 -15.82
CA LEU A 626 35.19 11.98 -15.54
C LEU A 626 34.94 11.71 -14.03
N LYS A 627 33.81 12.19 -13.49
CA LYS A 627 33.36 11.92 -12.11
C LYS A 627 32.77 10.51 -11.92
N TYR A 628 32.51 9.78 -13.00
CA TYR A 628 31.91 8.45 -13.00
C TYR A 628 32.67 7.50 -13.94
N TYR A 629 32.99 6.29 -13.47
CA TYR A 629 33.62 5.24 -14.27
C TYR A 629 32.57 4.55 -15.16
N LEU A 630 32.57 4.88 -16.46
CA LEU A 630 31.68 4.27 -17.46
C LEU A 630 31.89 2.76 -17.63
N GLY A 631 32.99 2.21 -17.12
CA GLY A 631 33.24 0.77 -17.09
C GLY A 631 32.20 0.00 -16.29
N ASP A 632 31.63 0.57 -15.23
CA ASP A 632 30.57 -0.11 -14.45
C ASP A 632 29.27 -0.29 -15.25
N VAL A 633 29.03 0.56 -16.25
CA VAL A 633 27.89 0.47 -17.19
C VAL A 633 28.21 -0.48 -18.34
N CYS A 634 29.48 -0.59 -18.72
CA CYS A 634 29.92 -1.36 -19.89
C CYS A 634 30.37 -2.81 -19.56
N GLU A 635 30.86 -3.09 -18.35
CA GLU A 635 31.43 -4.39 -17.97
C GLU A 635 30.41 -5.45 -17.58
N ILE A 636 29.13 -5.07 -17.37
CA ILE A 636 28.03 -6.04 -17.14
C ILE A 636 27.89 -7.02 -18.34
N TYR A 637 28.46 -6.71 -19.52
CA TYR A 637 28.31 -7.53 -20.72
C TYR A 637 29.56 -8.29 -21.20
N LYS A 638 30.64 -8.39 -20.43
CA LYS A 638 31.73 -9.32 -20.78
C LYS A 638 31.42 -10.80 -20.49
N CYS A 639 30.24 -11.14 -19.96
CA CYS A 639 29.91 -12.52 -19.55
C CYS A 639 28.99 -13.32 -20.49
N THR A 640 28.70 -12.90 -21.73
CA THR A 640 27.78 -13.66 -22.63
C THR A 640 28.25 -13.87 -24.07
N THR A 641 29.55 -13.85 -24.34
CA THR A 641 30.08 -14.39 -25.59
C THR A 641 31.19 -15.38 -25.30
N ASP A 642 30.79 -16.56 -24.81
CA ASP A 642 31.44 -17.85 -25.05
C ASP A 642 30.48 -18.97 -24.63
N CYS A 643 29.53 -19.29 -25.51
CA CYS A 643 28.90 -20.60 -25.73
C CYS A 643 28.00 -20.53 -26.98
#